data_AF-A0A229UP75-F1
#
_entry.id   AF-A0A229UP75-F1
#
_cell.length_a   1.000
_cell.length_b   1.000
_cell.length_c   1.000
_cell.angle_alpha   90.00
_cell.angle_beta   90.00
_cell.angle_gamma   90.00
#
_symmetry.space_group_name_H-M   'P 1'
#
loop_
_entity.id
_entity.type
_entity.pdbx_description
1 polymer ?
#
loop_
_entity_poly.entity_id
_entity_poly.type
_entity_poly.pdbx_seq_one_letter_code
_entity_poly.pdbx_strand_id
1 'polypeptide(L)'
;MIGKIKKLKNNNQEYMYPITVAEAVFTDPEKTLTAKLSELEAGIGSPVSYAIELDRWGIQNNGTDAETTTRGINDALVWAKSAGYNHVVLRGGTYLIQVDPNGTAIYMPSGMHFEMHHDCILQLAGNSFPNYRMIEMKGIRYAKVSGGKMIGDKAFHQYEMAVKFVRGGVNADGSLNDNPQFIRSQVIDRYANTGLLSTFRLWSINGITNTTYSFYQYKDTVSKESFVNFRDNGGFAPAVPSGRGWFDTIDKANKMIFTIDITSSPLTDAQIAGISAKVDNAYYTHESGLGIGILSSNYIEIADMEILDCTGDAILTGIGVYYDDPSQYTQEEMGQHIYIHGCDLHHCRRQGISLCGSNDVYVFNNTIHHIGYMEDSLTSDFRNGTAPMFGIDVESMVSEGNIPYKSIYLNRDGLETNYRIAICNNYIHHNAKGHFVNADGTLVTLQNNTFEGYNVGGISSYPNQWYIQYIHNTFIGCQLVVSGNNVVNGAIFNSANLNLSNVQGAFIENVQIKDGLFNGSSIYGYFGAPAAVDVASGTFTYSAAHGMGNGAQISFEQWYGKVPSGISVDKLYYTVNITSTGFQVSETKGGTPVVITDAGVTGFSIGRYNYGRCYISNVTVERDWKDNNSYDAGSGFHLLMTGGVLNNIMVKNSSLSVKPPAAYVGRPNVLESITLIESTANFESSSISNLKAMRIKTRAAGGDINLGASSVYSRVNVDSGLFQGVQVNLGAAYLSNGTFLNAIIYKAESPTLSTVAHSYMENSSISLRWLTYEKSVILVKNIFNQTAVDVSTAVQLIENIDLNTRLTDNRMSAPPTSGTWALGQIIYNTAPVPGGYAGWICTTGGYASTLAWAASKSYDKGNRINAMGHVYEAMTAGISGTASPAFPTASGASVTDNSITWKELGLLAVFKAFGPISS
;
A
#
# COMPACT_ATOMS: atom_id res chain seq x y z
N MET A 1 -18.68 -8.14 -27.31
CA MET A 1 -17.24 -8.05 -26.98
C MET A 1 -16.53 -7.23 -28.05
N ILE A 2 -16.20 -5.95 -27.81
CA ILE A 2 -15.47 -5.08 -28.77
C ILE A 2 -14.45 -4.19 -28.01
N GLY A 3 -13.64 -4.79 -27.15
CA GLY A 3 -12.52 -4.10 -26.51
C GLY A 3 -11.23 -4.36 -27.27
N LYS A 4 -10.51 -3.31 -27.69
CA LYS A 4 -9.15 -3.42 -28.23
C LYS A 4 -8.13 -3.38 -27.10
N ILE A 5 -7.12 -4.23 -27.23
CA ILE A 5 -5.90 -4.28 -26.43
C ILE A 5 -4.91 -3.22 -26.98
N LYS A 6 -3.89 -2.74 -26.25
CA LYS A 6 -2.93 -1.74 -26.78
C LYS A 6 -1.46 -2.02 -26.42
N LYS A 7 -0.54 -1.88 -27.39
CA LYS A 7 0.92 -1.61 -27.19
C LYS A 7 1.43 -0.61 -28.24
N LEU A 8 2.39 0.25 -27.87
CA LEU A 8 3.03 1.23 -28.76
C LEU A 8 4.49 0.88 -29.07
N LYS A 9 4.88 1.04 -30.34
CA LYS A 9 6.26 1.06 -30.86
C LYS A 9 6.60 2.50 -31.26
N ASN A 10 7.89 2.88 -31.27
CA ASN A 10 8.29 4.18 -31.82
C ASN A 10 8.10 4.21 -33.36
N ASN A 11 8.32 5.37 -33.98
CA ASN A 11 8.25 5.55 -35.44
C ASN A 11 9.24 4.66 -36.23
N ASN A 12 10.17 3.98 -35.56
CA ASN A 12 11.15 3.06 -36.14
C ASN A 12 10.77 1.57 -35.93
N GLN A 13 9.57 1.27 -35.43
CA GLN A 13 9.11 -0.07 -35.08
C GLN A 13 9.92 -0.80 -33.98
N GLU A 14 10.68 -0.06 -33.20
CA GLU A 14 11.42 -0.58 -32.05
C GLU A 14 10.54 -0.59 -30.79
N TYR A 15 10.75 -1.57 -29.92
CA TYR A 15 10.09 -1.65 -28.62
C TYR A 15 10.65 -0.57 -27.69
N MET A 16 9.79 0.34 -27.24
CA MET A 16 10.19 1.39 -26.30
C MET A 16 10.19 0.85 -24.86
N TYR A 17 11.38 0.76 -24.27
CA TYR A 17 11.57 0.77 -22.81
C TYR A 17 12.04 2.16 -22.39
N PRO A 18 11.61 2.73 -21.24
CA PRO A 18 10.61 2.26 -20.28
C PRO A 18 9.24 2.97 -20.46
N ILE A 19 8.15 2.25 -20.20
CA ILE A 19 6.77 2.74 -20.32
C ILE A 19 6.34 3.42 -19.00
N THR A 20 5.78 4.62 -19.07
CA THR A 20 4.98 5.19 -17.97
C THR A 20 3.64 4.46 -17.86
N VAL A 21 3.52 3.61 -16.83
CA VAL A 21 2.39 3.34 -15.93
C VAL A 21 0.93 3.16 -16.44
N ALA A 22 0.43 3.85 -17.46
CA ALA A 22 -1.01 3.83 -17.76
C ALA A 22 -1.50 2.72 -18.74
N GLU A 23 -0.60 1.96 -19.40
CA GLU A 23 -1.00 1.16 -20.58
C GLU A 23 -0.47 -0.29 -20.62
N ALA A 24 -0.08 -0.92 -19.51
CA ALA A 24 0.33 -2.33 -19.58
C ALA A 24 -0.88 -3.27 -19.48
N VAL A 25 -1.59 -3.42 -20.60
CA VAL A 25 -2.50 -4.55 -20.78
C VAL A 25 -2.31 -5.17 -22.15
N PHE A 26 -1.76 -6.39 -22.11
CA PHE A 26 -1.64 -7.41 -23.14
C PHE A 26 -0.73 -7.17 -24.37
N THR A 27 -0.09 -8.26 -24.77
CA THR A 27 0.73 -8.45 -25.96
C THR A 27 -0.15 -8.49 -27.22
N ASP A 28 -0.24 -7.35 -27.91
CA ASP A 28 -0.68 -7.11 -29.31
C ASP A 28 -1.95 -6.24 -29.44
N PRO A 29 -1.83 -4.95 -29.84
CA PRO A 29 -2.94 -4.01 -30.02
C PRO A 29 -3.98 -4.43 -31.07
N GLU A 30 -3.61 -5.33 -31.98
CA GLU A 30 -4.44 -5.73 -33.12
C GLU A 30 -5.26 -7.00 -32.86
N LYS A 31 -5.02 -7.72 -31.76
CA LYS A 31 -5.76 -8.94 -31.39
C LYS A 31 -6.72 -8.67 -30.22
N THR A 32 -7.99 -9.00 -30.39
CA THR A 32 -9.02 -8.92 -29.32
C THR A 32 -9.07 -10.21 -28.49
N LEU A 33 -9.65 -10.17 -27.28
CA LEU A 33 -9.94 -11.39 -26.51
C LEU A 33 -10.77 -12.38 -27.33
N THR A 34 -11.76 -11.89 -28.08
CA THR A 34 -12.53 -12.69 -29.03
C THR A 34 -11.64 -13.37 -30.06
N ALA A 35 -10.65 -12.68 -30.63
CA ALA A 35 -9.71 -13.28 -31.58
C ALA A 35 -8.85 -14.38 -30.94
N LYS A 36 -8.45 -14.23 -29.66
CA LYS A 36 -7.70 -15.26 -28.93
C LYS A 36 -8.55 -16.48 -28.57
N LEU A 37 -9.79 -16.27 -28.14
CA LEU A 37 -10.73 -17.38 -27.91
C LEU A 37 -11.06 -18.08 -29.23
N SER A 38 -11.24 -17.34 -30.33
CA SER A 38 -11.42 -17.94 -31.65
C SER A 38 -10.17 -18.70 -32.15
N GLU A 39 -8.96 -18.32 -31.75
CA GLU A 39 -7.73 -19.08 -32.06
C GLU A 39 -7.73 -20.43 -31.34
N LEU A 40 -8.16 -20.47 -30.08
CA LEU A 40 -8.38 -21.71 -29.34
C LEU A 40 -9.46 -22.58 -30.00
N GLU A 41 -10.62 -22.00 -30.32
CA GLU A 41 -11.72 -22.71 -30.99
C GLU A 41 -11.28 -23.28 -32.35
N ALA A 42 -10.49 -22.51 -33.12
CA ALA A 42 -9.92 -22.99 -34.38
C ALA A 42 -8.96 -24.17 -34.18
N GLY A 43 -8.21 -24.19 -33.07
CA GLY A 43 -7.33 -25.30 -32.70
C GLY A 43 -8.06 -26.56 -32.24
N ILE A 44 -9.24 -26.43 -31.62
CA ILE A 44 -10.15 -27.55 -31.34
C ILE A 44 -10.83 -28.04 -32.63
N GLY A 45 -11.11 -27.11 -33.55
CA GLY A 45 -11.82 -27.35 -34.81
C GLY A 45 -13.33 -27.14 -34.68
N SER A 46 -14.05 -27.18 -35.82
CA SER A 46 -15.51 -27.07 -35.81
C SER A 46 -16.14 -28.21 -34.99
N PRO A 47 -17.18 -27.93 -34.17
CA PRO A 47 -17.71 -28.90 -33.24
C PRO A 47 -18.40 -30.06 -33.97
N VAL A 48 -17.91 -31.26 -33.70
CA VAL A 48 -18.54 -32.54 -34.04
C VAL A 48 -18.97 -33.14 -32.70
N SER A 49 -20.26 -33.00 -32.40
CA SER A 49 -20.82 -33.25 -31.06
C SER A 49 -21.23 -34.71 -30.84
N TYR A 50 -20.92 -35.24 -29.65
CA TYR A 50 -21.41 -36.52 -29.14
C TYR A 50 -22.02 -36.33 -27.76
N ALA A 51 -23.28 -36.72 -27.56
CA ALA A 51 -23.89 -36.78 -26.24
C ALA A 51 -23.67 -38.17 -25.63
N ILE A 52 -23.12 -38.23 -24.42
CA ILE A 52 -22.80 -39.51 -23.76
C ILE A 52 -24.07 -40.34 -23.54
N GLU A 53 -24.05 -41.59 -24.00
CA GLU A 53 -25.11 -42.58 -23.84
C GLU A 53 -24.89 -43.34 -22.52
N LEU A 54 -25.61 -42.98 -21.45
CA LEU A 54 -25.34 -43.51 -20.11
C LEU A 54 -25.32 -45.05 -20.05
N ASP A 55 -26.33 -45.70 -20.64
CA ASP A 55 -26.46 -47.17 -20.64
C ASP A 55 -25.29 -47.87 -21.35
N ARG A 56 -24.77 -47.29 -22.43
CA ARG A 56 -23.66 -47.86 -23.21
C ARG A 56 -22.38 -47.94 -22.38
N TRP A 57 -22.17 -46.94 -21.53
CA TRP A 57 -20.96 -46.78 -20.75
C TRP A 57 -21.13 -47.19 -19.28
N GLY A 58 -22.31 -47.67 -18.90
CA GLY A 58 -22.63 -48.08 -17.52
C GLY A 58 -22.62 -46.92 -16.53
N ILE A 59 -22.88 -45.69 -16.98
CA ILE A 59 -22.82 -44.47 -16.16
C ILE A 59 -24.11 -44.28 -15.37
N GLN A 60 -24.01 -43.98 -14.06
CA GLN A 60 -25.15 -43.63 -13.22
C GLN A 60 -25.22 -42.11 -13.01
N ASN A 61 -26.43 -41.53 -13.15
CA ASN A 61 -26.67 -40.09 -12.99
C ASN A 61 -27.60 -39.74 -11.81
N ASN A 62 -27.68 -40.65 -10.82
CA ASN A 62 -28.50 -40.52 -9.62
C ASN A 62 -27.68 -40.41 -8.32
N GLY A 63 -26.37 -40.15 -8.42
CA GLY A 63 -25.45 -40.03 -7.29
C GLY A 63 -25.01 -41.37 -6.69
N THR A 64 -25.11 -42.46 -7.44
CA THR A 64 -24.67 -43.80 -6.99
C THR A 64 -23.55 -44.36 -7.88
N ASP A 65 -22.91 -45.44 -7.43
CA ASP A 65 -21.91 -46.21 -8.18
C ASP A 65 -20.76 -45.36 -8.79
N ALA A 66 -19.91 -44.85 -7.91
CA ALA A 66 -18.80 -43.97 -8.27
C ALA A 66 -17.80 -44.62 -9.24
N GLU A 67 -17.55 -45.92 -9.08
CA GLU A 67 -16.56 -46.65 -9.85
C GLU A 67 -16.97 -46.79 -11.32
N THR A 68 -18.16 -47.32 -11.57
CA THR A 68 -18.66 -47.53 -12.95
C THR A 68 -18.88 -46.19 -13.65
N THR A 69 -19.41 -45.20 -12.94
CA THR A 69 -19.63 -43.83 -13.45
C THR A 69 -18.33 -43.17 -13.89
N THR A 70 -17.28 -43.20 -13.04
CA THR A 70 -15.98 -42.63 -13.37
C THR A 70 -15.35 -43.31 -14.59
N ARG A 71 -15.34 -44.65 -14.61
CA ARG A 71 -14.80 -45.44 -15.73
C ARG A 71 -15.56 -45.15 -17.02
N GLY A 72 -16.88 -45.17 -16.97
CA GLY A 72 -17.75 -44.94 -18.12
C GLY A 72 -17.55 -43.56 -18.76
N ILE A 73 -17.40 -42.50 -17.95
CA ILE A 73 -17.13 -41.15 -18.48
C ILE A 73 -15.78 -41.09 -19.20
N ASN A 74 -14.71 -41.64 -18.60
CA ASN A 74 -13.39 -41.67 -19.24
C ASN A 74 -13.39 -42.50 -20.53
N ASP A 75 -14.01 -43.69 -20.51
CA ASP A 75 -14.12 -44.56 -21.69
C ASP A 75 -14.89 -43.86 -22.83
N ALA A 76 -15.95 -43.11 -22.48
CA ALA A 76 -16.71 -42.32 -23.44
C ALA A 76 -15.88 -41.20 -24.07
N LEU A 77 -15.06 -40.47 -23.30
CA LEU A 77 -14.18 -39.40 -23.81
C LEU A 77 -13.10 -39.95 -24.75
N VAL A 78 -12.45 -41.05 -24.37
CA VAL A 78 -11.43 -41.73 -25.19
C VAL A 78 -12.05 -42.23 -26.49
N TRP A 79 -13.20 -42.89 -26.41
CA TRP A 79 -13.89 -43.39 -27.59
C TRP A 79 -14.34 -42.24 -28.50
N ALA A 80 -14.96 -41.19 -27.95
CA ALA A 80 -15.46 -40.06 -28.71
C ALA A 80 -14.34 -39.42 -29.56
N LYS A 81 -13.17 -39.21 -28.94
CA LYS A 81 -11.98 -38.74 -29.65
C LYS A 81 -11.56 -39.69 -30.77
N SER A 82 -11.48 -40.99 -30.50
CA SER A 82 -11.10 -41.99 -31.51
C SER A 82 -12.10 -42.07 -32.67
N ALA A 83 -13.37 -41.74 -32.42
CA ALA A 83 -14.45 -41.69 -33.39
C ALA A 83 -14.54 -40.34 -34.12
N GLY A 84 -13.64 -39.39 -33.85
CA GLY A 84 -13.57 -38.10 -34.53
C GLY A 84 -14.45 -36.99 -33.94
N TYR A 85 -15.05 -37.21 -32.77
CA TYR A 85 -15.74 -36.16 -32.02
C TYR A 85 -14.73 -35.32 -31.25
N ASN A 86 -14.91 -34.00 -31.28
CA ASN A 86 -14.13 -33.02 -30.53
C ASN A 86 -14.99 -32.22 -29.54
N HIS A 87 -16.29 -32.51 -29.47
CA HIS A 87 -17.21 -31.93 -28.51
C HIS A 87 -18.06 -33.04 -27.88
N VAL A 88 -17.97 -33.23 -26.56
CA VAL A 88 -18.67 -34.26 -25.81
C VAL A 88 -19.57 -33.63 -24.76
N VAL A 89 -20.84 -34.00 -24.76
CA VAL A 89 -21.86 -33.44 -23.87
C VAL A 89 -22.29 -34.49 -22.83
N LEU A 90 -22.18 -34.14 -21.55
CA LEU A 90 -22.78 -34.88 -20.44
C LEU A 90 -24.13 -34.25 -20.07
N ARG A 91 -25.19 -35.06 -20.14
CA ARG A 91 -26.57 -34.62 -19.87
C ARG A 91 -26.80 -34.35 -18.38
N GLY A 92 -27.88 -33.65 -18.05
CA GLY A 92 -28.26 -33.36 -16.65
C GLY A 92 -28.41 -34.61 -15.78
N GLY A 93 -28.11 -34.45 -14.49
CA GLY A 93 -28.10 -35.53 -13.49
C GLY A 93 -26.93 -35.38 -12.51
N THR A 94 -26.94 -36.21 -11.46
CA THR A 94 -25.88 -36.23 -10.43
C THR A 94 -24.97 -37.43 -10.66
N TYR A 95 -23.73 -37.19 -11.03
CA TYR A 95 -22.73 -38.21 -11.32
C TYR A 95 -21.76 -38.28 -10.14
N LEU A 96 -21.87 -39.33 -9.33
CA LEU A 96 -20.88 -39.60 -8.29
C LEU A 96 -19.62 -40.14 -8.98
N ILE A 97 -18.47 -39.52 -8.74
CA ILE A 97 -17.18 -39.94 -9.27
C ILE A 97 -16.19 -40.21 -8.13
N GLN A 98 -15.16 -40.99 -8.40
CA GLN A 98 -14.09 -41.27 -7.45
C GLN A 98 -12.74 -41.12 -8.12
N VAL A 99 -11.71 -40.81 -7.34
CA VAL A 99 -10.34 -40.78 -7.85
C VAL A 99 -9.78 -42.19 -7.98
N ASP A 100 -8.98 -42.40 -9.02
CA ASP A 100 -8.19 -43.61 -9.19
C ASP A 100 -6.95 -43.61 -8.25
N PRO A 101 -6.15 -44.69 -8.23
CA PRO A 101 -4.94 -44.75 -7.41
C PRO A 101 -3.85 -43.71 -7.74
N ASN A 102 -3.95 -43.01 -8.88
CA ASN A 102 -3.06 -41.89 -9.22
C ASN A 102 -3.59 -40.54 -8.71
N GLY A 103 -4.76 -40.54 -8.07
CA GLY A 103 -5.43 -39.35 -7.57
C GLY A 103 -6.17 -38.59 -8.65
N THR A 104 -6.64 -39.21 -9.73
CA THR A 104 -7.40 -38.51 -10.77
C THR A 104 -8.73 -39.21 -11.03
N ALA A 105 -9.83 -38.46 -11.16
CA ALA A 105 -11.12 -39.03 -11.54
C ALA A 105 -11.33 -38.99 -13.06
N ILE A 106 -11.28 -37.82 -13.70
CA ILE A 106 -11.51 -37.65 -15.14
C ILE A 106 -10.24 -37.15 -15.84
N TYR A 107 -9.84 -37.82 -16.92
CA TYR A 107 -8.69 -37.45 -17.75
C TYR A 107 -9.15 -36.76 -19.04
N MET A 108 -8.74 -35.50 -19.23
CA MET A 108 -9.09 -34.76 -20.44
C MET A 108 -8.12 -35.05 -21.59
N PRO A 109 -8.62 -35.39 -22.80
CA PRO A 109 -7.77 -35.51 -23.98
C PRO A 109 -7.55 -34.15 -24.68
N SER A 110 -6.42 -34.01 -25.39
CA SER A 110 -6.19 -32.85 -26.28
C SER A 110 -7.24 -32.75 -27.39
N GLY A 111 -7.56 -31.54 -27.85
CA GLY A 111 -8.51 -31.29 -28.94
C GLY A 111 -9.96 -31.56 -28.58
N MET A 112 -10.31 -31.49 -27.28
CA MET A 112 -11.63 -31.90 -26.79
C MET A 112 -12.29 -30.79 -25.99
N HIS A 113 -13.55 -30.53 -26.29
CA HIS A 113 -14.48 -29.78 -25.46
C HIS A 113 -15.38 -30.76 -24.72
N PHE A 114 -15.28 -30.80 -23.38
CA PHE A 114 -16.20 -31.53 -22.52
C PHE A 114 -17.22 -30.56 -21.90
N GLU A 115 -18.45 -30.60 -22.39
CA GLU A 115 -19.56 -29.76 -21.95
C GLU A 115 -20.45 -30.53 -20.96
N MET A 116 -20.60 -30.00 -19.76
CA MET A 116 -21.58 -30.44 -18.79
C MET A 116 -22.82 -29.56 -18.91
N HIS A 117 -23.99 -30.16 -19.14
CA HIS A 117 -25.26 -29.42 -19.16
C HIS A 117 -25.45 -28.64 -17.85
N HIS A 118 -26.19 -27.52 -17.84
CA HIS A 118 -26.35 -26.68 -16.64
C HIS A 118 -26.92 -27.43 -15.41
N ASP A 119 -27.78 -28.43 -15.62
CA ASP A 119 -28.31 -29.31 -14.57
C ASP A 119 -27.41 -30.53 -14.26
N CYS A 120 -26.19 -30.59 -14.77
CA CYS A 120 -25.22 -31.65 -14.49
C CYS A 120 -24.45 -31.34 -13.21
N ILE A 121 -24.41 -32.29 -12.29
CA ILE A 121 -23.62 -32.24 -11.06
C ILE A 121 -22.59 -33.36 -11.10
N LEU A 122 -21.32 -33.02 -11.14
CA LEU A 122 -20.20 -33.96 -11.01
C LEU A 122 -19.69 -33.90 -9.55
N GLN A 123 -19.95 -34.95 -8.77
CA GLN A 123 -19.67 -34.95 -7.33
C GLN A 123 -18.59 -35.96 -6.97
N LEU A 124 -17.54 -35.51 -6.27
CA LEU A 124 -16.49 -36.40 -5.79
C LEU A 124 -16.94 -37.15 -4.54
N ALA A 125 -16.76 -38.47 -4.55
CA ALA A 125 -16.93 -39.32 -3.37
C ALA A 125 -15.86 -39.00 -2.32
N GLY A 126 -16.25 -39.02 -1.04
CA GLY A 126 -15.33 -38.86 0.08
C GLY A 126 -14.14 -39.80 -0.02
N ASN A 127 -12.93 -39.26 0.11
CA ASN A 127 -11.70 -40.02 0.06
C ASN A 127 -10.65 -39.51 1.07
N SER A 128 -9.46 -40.10 1.03
CA SER A 128 -8.31 -39.77 1.89
C SER A 128 -7.05 -39.43 1.08
N PHE A 129 -7.20 -39.17 -0.22
CA PHE A 129 -6.09 -38.99 -1.14
C PHE A 129 -5.51 -37.56 -1.05
N PRO A 130 -4.21 -37.40 -0.75
CA PRO A 130 -3.63 -36.08 -0.51
C PRO A 130 -3.57 -35.18 -1.75
N ASN A 131 -3.37 -35.79 -2.93
CA ASN A 131 -3.14 -35.11 -4.20
C ASN A 131 -4.19 -35.49 -5.25
N TYR A 132 -5.47 -35.20 -5.01
CA TYR A 132 -6.53 -35.56 -5.93
C TYR A 132 -6.81 -34.49 -7.01
N ARG A 133 -7.36 -34.88 -8.15
CA ARG A 133 -7.92 -34.02 -9.19
C ARG A 133 -9.26 -34.61 -9.67
N MET A 134 -10.33 -33.82 -9.62
CA MET A 134 -11.59 -34.28 -10.24
C MET A 134 -11.45 -34.32 -11.77
N ILE A 135 -10.84 -33.29 -12.36
CA ILE A 135 -10.47 -33.28 -13.78
C ILE A 135 -8.98 -32.95 -13.91
N GLU A 136 -8.23 -33.79 -14.61
CA GLU A 136 -6.82 -33.55 -14.96
C GLU A 136 -6.65 -33.19 -16.44
N MET A 137 -5.88 -32.12 -16.67
CA MET A 137 -5.41 -31.66 -17.97
C MET A 137 -3.88 -31.59 -17.94
N LYS A 138 -3.21 -32.73 -18.13
CA LYS A 138 -1.75 -32.84 -18.02
C LYS A 138 -1.07 -33.06 -19.37
N GLY A 139 -0.18 -32.15 -19.77
CA GLY A 139 0.57 -32.26 -21.02
C GLY A 139 -0.31 -32.21 -22.28
N ILE A 140 -1.47 -31.57 -22.20
CA ILE A 140 -2.44 -31.52 -23.30
C ILE A 140 -2.53 -30.14 -23.94
N ARG A 141 -3.15 -30.10 -25.12
CA ARG A 141 -3.40 -28.85 -25.85
C ARG A 141 -4.79 -28.76 -26.46
N TYR A 142 -5.27 -27.53 -26.62
CA TYR A 142 -6.56 -27.22 -27.25
C TYR A 142 -7.70 -27.99 -26.59
N ALA A 143 -7.95 -27.73 -25.31
CA ALA A 143 -9.00 -28.41 -24.57
C ALA A 143 -9.88 -27.41 -23.84
N LYS A 144 -11.17 -27.75 -23.71
CA LYS A 144 -12.18 -26.94 -23.04
C LYS A 144 -13.00 -27.79 -22.08
N VAL A 145 -13.30 -27.27 -20.90
CA VAL A 145 -14.36 -27.79 -20.03
C VAL A 145 -15.32 -26.66 -19.72
N SER A 146 -16.63 -26.92 -19.83
CA SER A 146 -17.62 -25.90 -19.55
C SER A 146 -18.93 -26.41 -18.99
N GLY A 147 -19.67 -25.52 -18.32
CA GLY A 147 -21.02 -25.78 -17.82
C GLY A 147 -21.06 -26.66 -16.56
N GLY A 148 -22.26 -26.83 -16.02
CA GLY A 148 -22.55 -27.69 -14.88
C GLY A 148 -21.92 -27.25 -13.54
N LYS A 149 -22.04 -28.14 -12.56
CA LYS A 149 -21.56 -27.96 -11.18
C LYS A 149 -20.59 -29.07 -10.80
N MET A 150 -19.46 -28.72 -10.20
CA MET A 150 -18.48 -29.66 -9.64
C MET A 150 -18.39 -29.51 -8.12
N ILE A 151 -18.68 -30.60 -7.39
CA ILE A 151 -18.64 -30.62 -5.92
C ILE A 151 -17.48 -31.52 -5.48
N GLY A 152 -16.49 -30.94 -4.81
CA GLY A 152 -15.39 -31.67 -4.20
C GLY A 152 -15.83 -32.43 -2.94
N ASP A 153 -14.88 -33.04 -2.25
CA ASP A 153 -15.16 -33.88 -1.08
C ASP A 153 -14.85 -33.22 0.26
N LYS A 154 -14.70 -31.88 0.35
CA LYS A 154 -14.29 -31.14 1.56
C LYS A 154 -14.96 -31.64 2.84
N ALA A 155 -16.28 -31.83 2.82
CA ALA A 155 -17.08 -32.27 3.97
C ALA A 155 -16.91 -33.76 4.34
N PHE A 156 -16.35 -34.58 3.45
CA PHE A 156 -16.18 -36.02 3.63
C PHE A 156 -14.72 -36.46 3.55
N HIS A 157 -13.79 -35.53 3.32
CA HIS A 157 -12.37 -35.80 3.18
C HIS A 157 -11.75 -36.13 4.53
N GLN A 158 -11.05 -37.26 4.65
CA GLN A 158 -10.51 -37.74 5.92
C GLN A 158 -9.02 -38.06 5.84
N TYR A 159 -8.20 -37.23 6.49
CA TYR A 159 -6.78 -37.50 6.71
C TYR A 159 -6.48 -38.15 8.06
N GLU A 160 -7.48 -38.44 8.89
CA GLU A 160 -7.29 -38.90 10.26
C GLU A 160 -8.22 -40.04 10.62
N MET A 161 -7.69 -41.00 11.39
CA MET A 161 -8.47 -42.04 12.02
C MET A 161 -8.05 -42.25 13.47
N ALA A 162 -9.03 -42.40 14.34
CA ALA A 162 -8.82 -42.91 15.70
C ALA A 162 -8.64 -44.43 15.63
N VAL A 163 -7.58 -44.93 16.25
CA VAL A 163 -7.25 -46.36 16.26
C VAL A 163 -7.19 -46.89 17.68
N LYS A 164 -7.70 -48.10 17.88
CA LYS A 164 -7.67 -48.79 19.17
C LYS A 164 -6.62 -49.88 19.18
N PHE A 165 -6.10 -50.16 20.35
CA PHE A 165 -5.12 -51.22 20.56
C PHE A 165 -5.76 -52.41 21.29
N VAL A 166 -5.27 -53.60 20.98
CA VAL A 166 -5.57 -54.85 21.68
C VAL A 166 -4.25 -55.52 22.06
N ARG A 167 -4.30 -56.53 22.94
CA ARG A 167 -3.15 -57.36 23.26
C ARG A 167 -2.60 -58.05 22.01
N GLY A 168 -1.29 -58.25 21.98
CA GLY A 168 -0.64 -59.07 20.99
C GLY A 168 0.28 -58.34 20.03
N GLY A 169 1.05 -59.15 19.30
CA GLY A 169 1.96 -58.71 18.24
C GLY A 169 1.78 -59.52 16.96
N VAL A 170 2.87 -59.66 16.21
CA VAL A 170 2.96 -60.43 14.97
C VAL A 170 4.02 -61.51 15.16
N ASN A 171 3.69 -62.76 14.82
CA ASN A 171 4.60 -63.91 14.86
C ASN A 171 5.58 -63.87 13.68
N ALA A 172 6.64 -64.68 13.75
CA ALA A 172 7.62 -64.83 12.65
C ALA A 172 7.01 -65.41 11.36
N ASP A 173 5.87 -66.08 11.44
CA ASP A 173 5.08 -66.57 10.30
C ASP A 173 4.00 -65.57 9.83
N GLY A 174 4.05 -64.33 10.33
CA GLY A 174 3.11 -63.26 10.01
C GLY A 174 1.76 -63.35 10.71
N SER A 175 1.44 -64.45 11.41
CA SER A 175 0.15 -64.58 12.12
C SER A 175 0.07 -63.67 13.36
N LEU A 176 -1.15 -63.28 13.73
CA LEU A 176 -1.45 -62.48 14.92
C LEU A 176 -1.44 -63.37 16.19
N ASN A 177 -0.77 -62.93 17.28
CA ASN A 177 -0.75 -63.63 18.59
C ASN A 177 -1.32 -62.79 19.75
N ASP A 178 -1.54 -63.33 20.95
CA ASP A 178 -2.05 -62.55 22.11
C ASP A 178 -0.99 -62.29 23.18
N ASN A 179 0.27 -62.11 22.78
CA ASN A 179 1.39 -61.89 23.70
C ASN A 179 1.12 -60.67 24.62
N PRO A 180 1.14 -60.85 25.96
CA PRO A 180 0.87 -59.75 26.90
C PRO A 180 1.93 -58.66 26.91
N GLN A 181 3.15 -58.91 26.41
CA GLN A 181 4.21 -57.90 26.35
C GLN A 181 4.03 -56.90 25.20
N PHE A 182 3.08 -57.15 24.29
CA PHE A 182 2.82 -56.29 23.14
C PHE A 182 1.37 -55.83 23.11
N ILE A 183 1.18 -54.66 22.54
CA ILE A 183 -0.13 -54.22 22.04
C ILE A 183 -0.05 -54.01 20.54
N ARG A 184 -1.15 -54.28 19.86
CA ARG A 184 -1.27 -54.04 18.42
C ARG A 184 -2.52 -53.28 18.05
N SER A 185 -2.43 -52.58 16.94
CA SER A 185 -3.59 -51.98 16.27
C SER A 185 -3.55 -52.37 14.81
N GLN A 186 -4.70 -52.72 14.25
CA GLN A 186 -4.87 -52.95 12.82
C GLN A 186 -5.62 -51.77 12.23
N VAL A 187 -5.04 -51.17 11.20
CA VAL A 187 -5.54 -50.00 10.52
C VAL A 187 -5.89 -50.39 9.09
N ILE A 188 -7.13 -50.14 8.71
CA ILE A 188 -7.67 -50.41 7.38
C ILE A 188 -7.86 -49.06 6.70
N ASP A 189 -7.53 -48.94 5.41
CA ASP A 189 -7.91 -47.72 4.69
C ASP A 189 -9.44 -47.62 4.65
N ARG A 190 -9.98 -46.46 5.03
CA ARG A 190 -11.42 -46.31 5.31
C ARG A 190 -12.28 -46.42 4.05
N TYR A 191 -11.70 -46.11 2.89
CA TYR A 191 -12.35 -46.16 1.60
C TYR A 191 -11.77 -47.30 0.75
N ALA A 192 -12.58 -47.87 -0.14
CA ALA A 192 -12.13 -48.95 -1.04
C ALA A 192 -10.96 -48.54 -1.97
N ASN A 193 -10.73 -47.23 -2.11
CA ASN A 193 -9.64 -46.58 -2.85
C ASN A 193 -8.96 -45.53 -1.96
N THR A 194 -7.65 -45.32 -2.10
CA THR A 194 -6.79 -45.13 -0.93
C THR A 194 -5.81 -43.97 -0.99
N GLY A 195 -5.37 -43.50 0.18
CA GLY A 195 -4.26 -42.56 0.29
C GLY A 195 -3.70 -42.39 1.70
N LEU A 196 -4.41 -42.87 2.72
CA LEU A 196 -3.98 -42.74 4.11
C LEU A 196 -2.82 -43.69 4.45
N LEU A 197 -2.86 -44.92 3.91
CA LEU A 197 -1.87 -45.94 4.27
C LEU A 197 -0.53 -45.82 3.53
N SER A 198 -0.48 -45.11 2.41
CA SER A 198 0.75 -44.87 1.65
C SER A 198 1.68 -43.88 2.34
N THR A 199 1.20 -43.10 3.29
CA THR A 199 1.93 -41.98 3.91
C THR A 199 1.37 -41.69 5.29
N PHE A 200 1.59 -42.57 6.30
CA PHE A 200 0.94 -42.43 7.61
C PHE A 200 1.89 -41.98 8.73
N ARG A 201 1.32 -41.47 9.83
CA ARG A 201 2.01 -41.24 11.10
C ARG A 201 1.17 -41.73 12.29
N LEU A 202 1.79 -42.43 13.23
CA LEU A 202 1.21 -42.76 14.54
C LEU A 202 1.69 -41.76 15.60
N TRP A 203 0.75 -41.09 16.25
CA TRP A 203 1.05 -40.11 17.31
C TRP A 203 1.43 -40.77 18.62
N SER A 204 2.25 -40.08 19.43
CA SER A 204 2.58 -40.53 20.78
C SER A 204 1.32 -40.81 21.59
N ILE A 205 1.30 -41.95 22.28
CA ILE A 205 0.15 -42.39 23.07
C ILE A 205 0.43 -42.07 24.53
N ASN A 206 -0.47 -41.34 25.19
CA ASN A 206 -0.34 -41.04 26.61
C ASN A 206 -0.30 -42.35 27.43
N GLY A 207 0.68 -42.48 28.33
CA GLY A 207 0.90 -43.68 29.13
C GLY A 207 1.79 -44.74 28.49
N ILE A 208 2.27 -44.54 27.25
CA ILE A 208 3.27 -45.40 26.60
C ILE A 208 4.61 -44.68 26.56
N THR A 209 5.62 -45.25 27.22
CA THR A 209 6.97 -44.67 27.32
C THR A 209 7.94 -45.16 26.24
N ASN A 210 7.58 -46.19 25.48
CA ASN A 210 8.38 -46.65 24.35
C ASN A 210 8.42 -45.56 23.28
N THR A 211 9.59 -45.30 22.72
CA THR A 211 9.81 -44.27 21.69
C THR A 211 9.63 -44.82 20.27
N THR A 212 9.49 -46.14 20.14
CA THR A 212 9.39 -46.85 18.86
C THR A 212 8.22 -47.83 18.81
N TYR A 213 7.84 -48.20 17.59
CA TYR A 213 6.88 -49.24 17.25
C TYR A 213 7.34 -49.97 16.00
N SER A 214 6.90 -51.22 15.83
CA SER A 214 7.02 -51.93 14.55
C SER A 214 5.73 -51.79 13.77
N PHE A 215 5.81 -51.81 12.44
CA PHE A 215 4.65 -51.89 11.57
C PHE A 215 4.84 -52.89 10.42
N TYR A 216 3.72 -53.43 9.96
CA TYR A 216 3.64 -54.43 8.89
C TYR A 216 2.56 -54.02 7.90
N GLN A 217 2.90 -53.92 6.61
CA GLN A 217 1.98 -53.67 5.51
C GLN A 217 1.60 -54.99 4.84
N TYR A 218 0.31 -55.18 4.56
CA TYR A 218 -0.17 -56.41 3.94
C TYR A 218 -1.41 -56.20 3.06
N LYS A 219 -1.66 -57.19 2.20
CA LYS A 219 -2.81 -57.21 1.30
C LYS A 219 -3.85 -58.24 1.74
N ASP A 220 -5.08 -57.79 1.89
CA ASP A 220 -6.30 -58.58 2.13
C ASP A 220 -6.32 -59.36 3.44
N THR A 221 -5.47 -60.38 3.57
CA THR A 221 -5.36 -61.30 4.71
C THR A 221 -3.97 -61.21 5.35
N VAL A 222 -3.86 -61.44 6.66
CA VAL A 222 -2.58 -61.40 7.39
C VAL A 222 -1.88 -62.76 7.33
N SER A 223 -0.72 -62.84 6.68
CA SER A 223 0.18 -64.01 6.63
C SER A 223 1.60 -63.59 6.23
N LYS A 224 2.58 -64.49 6.36
CA LYS A 224 3.95 -64.25 5.89
C LYS A 224 4.03 -63.91 4.40
N GLU A 225 3.17 -64.52 3.59
CA GLU A 225 3.17 -64.38 2.13
C GLU A 225 2.47 -63.10 1.64
N SER A 226 1.59 -62.54 2.47
CA SER A 226 0.81 -61.33 2.18
C SER A 226 1.45 -60.06 2.74
N PHE A 227 2.48 -60.19 3.58
CA PHE A 227 3.32 -59.08 4.01
C PHE A 227 4.15 -58.58 2.84
N VAL A 228 3.93 -57.32 2.46
CA VAL A 228 4.66 -56.70 1.36
C VAL A 228 5.79 -55.81 1.85
N ASN A 229 5.68 -55.29 3.07
CA ASN A 229 6.72 -54.46 3.68
C ASN A 229 6.60 -54.47 5.20
N PHE A 230 7.71 -54.31 5.92
CA PHE A 230 7.70 -54.17 7.37
C PHE A 230 8.85 -53.29 7.84
N ARG A 231 8.69 -52.71 9.03
CA ARG A 231 9.74 -51.95 9.69
C ARG A 231 9.61 -52.11 11.20
N ASP A 232 10.71 -52.39 11.87
CA ASP A 232 10.75 -52.65 13.31
C ASP A 232 11.20 -51.44 14.15
N ASN A 233 11.62 -50.35 13.50
CA ASN A 233 12.12 -49.12 14.10
C ASN A 233 11.28 -47.89 13.72
N GLY A 234 9.97 -48.05 13.54
CA GLY A 234 9.04 -46.93 13.43
C GLY A 234 9.10 -46.10 14.71
N GLY A 235 9.00 -44.78 14.63
CA GLY A 235 8.95 -43.95 15.83
C GLY A 235 7.69 -43.10 15.87
N PHE A 236 7.24 -42.78 17.08
CA PHE A 236 6.08 -41.92 17.28
C PHE A 236 6.33 -40.52 16.73
N ALA A 237 5.35 -39.95 16.04
CA ALA A 237 5.43 -38.61 15.49
C ALA A 237 5.88 -37.60 16.58
N PRO A 238 6.95 -36.79 16.35
CA PRO A 238 7.24 -35.66 17.22
C PRO A 238 6.11 -34.63 17.07
N ALA A 239 6.06 -33.64 17.96
CA ALA A 239 5.21 -32.47 17.78
C ALA A 239 5.53 -31.65 16.49
N VAL A 240 6.57 -32.00 15.73
CA VAL A 240 6.98 -31.39 14.46
C VAL A 240 7.25 -32.44 13.37
N PRO A 241 7.00 -32.14 12.08
CA PRO A 241 7.08 -33.12 11.00
C PRO A 241 8.52 -33.27 10.51
N SER A 242 9.16 -34.39 10.84
CA SER A 242 10.30 -34.90 10.07
C SER A 242 9.97 -36.30 9.53
N GLY A 243 10.28 -36.49 8.25
CA GLY A 243 9.79 -37.60 7.43
C GLY A 243 10.20 -38.98 7.93
N ARG A 244 9.28 -39.93 7.84
CA ARG A 244 9.57 -41.35 8.08
C ARG A 244 9.07 -42.22 6.93
N GLY A 245 9.98 -42.50 6.00
CA GLY A 245 10.03 -43.71 5.19
C GLY A 245 9.03 -43.84 4.06
N TRP A 246 9.47 -44.51 2.99
CA TRP A 246 8.65 -44.87 1.84
C TRP A 246 7.79 -46.09 2.19
N PHE A 247 6.50 -46.02 1.91
CA PHE A 247 5.54 -47.11 2.07
C PHE A 247 5.23 -47.72 0.70
N ASP A 248 4.86 -49.00 0.65
CA ASP A 248 4.45 -49.62 -0.61
C ASP A 248 3.08 -49.08 -1.10
N THR A 249 2.87 -49.20 -2.40
CA THR A 249 1.66 -48.77 -3.09
C THR A 249 0.45 -49.63 -2.71
N ILE A 250 -0.76 -49.08 -2.88
CA ILE A 250 -1.97 -49.72 -2.36
C ILE A 250 -2.34 -51.03 -3.05
N ASP A 251 -1.96 -51.19 -4.32
CA ASP A 251 -2.10 -52.43 -5.06
C ASP A 251 -1.33 -53.58 -4.39
N LYS A 252 -0.36 -53.24 -3.54
CA LYS A 252 0.43 -54.17 -2.73
C LYS A 252 0.02 -54.18 -1.26
N ALA A 253 -0.57 -53.12 -0.70
CA ALA A 253 -0.97 -53.07 0.70
C ALA A 253 -2.26 -52.27 0.92
N ASN A 254 -3.32 -52.88 1.46
CA ASN A 254 -4.57 -52.20 1.82
C ASN A 254 -4.83 -52.13 3.33
N LYS A 255 -3.94 -52.71 4.14
CA LYS A 255 -4.03 -52.74 5.60
C LYS A 255 -2.65 -52.67 6.25
N MET A 256 -2.61 -52.17 7.48
CA MET A 256 -1.39 -52.09 8.29
C MET A 256 -1.61 -52.56 9.72
N ILE A 257 -0.58 -53.15 10.30
CA ILE A 257 -0.54 -53.50 11.73
C ILE A 257 0.56 -52.71 12.39
N PHE A 258 0.22 -52.04 13.49
CA PHE A 258 1.17 -51.45 14.43
C PHE A 258 1.35 -52.41 15.60
N THR A 259 2.59 -52.62 16.04
CA THR A 259 2.90 -53.35 17.27
C THR A 259 3.83 -52.52 18.14
N ILE A 260 3.47 -52.35 19.40
CA ILE A 260 4.26 -51.61 20.39
C ILE A 260 4.65 -52.59 21.50
N ASP A 261 5.95 -52.67 21.76
CA ASP A 261 6.47 -53.37 22.92
C ASP A 261 6.22 -52.53 24.18
N ILE A 262 5.45 -53.08 25.12
CA ILE A 262 5.11 -52.45 26.40
C ILE A 262 5.81 -53.13 27.58
N THR A 263 6.82 -53.98 27.35
CA THR A 263 7.56 -54.69 28.40
C THR A 263 8.15 -53.74 29.44
N SER A 264 8.70 -52.62 28.99
CA SER A 264 9.29 -51.59 29.87
C SER A 264 8.27 -50.70 30.58
N SER A 265 6.99 -50.76 30.18
CA SER A 265 5.88 -50.01 30.76
C SER A 265 4.55 -50.77 30.62
N PRO A 266 4.35 -51.86 31.38
CA PRO A 266 3.20 -52.74 31.21
C PRO A 266 1.85 -52.05 31.46
N LEU A 267 0.85 -52.39 30.65
CA LEU A 267 -0.51 -51.86 30.73
C LEU A 267 -1.52 -52.96 31.09
N THR A 268 -2.54 -52.61 31.88
CA THR A 268 -3.74 -53.43 32.11
C THR A 268 -4.70 -53.37 30.92
N ASP A 269 -5.59 -54.34 30.78
CA ASP A 269 -6.55 -54.36 29.67
C ASP A 269 -7.53 -53.17 29.72
N ALA A 270 -7.85 -52.66 30.92
CA ALA A 270 -8.63 -51.44 31.09
C ALA A 270 -7.86 -50.18 30.58
N GLN A 271 -6.55 -50.11 30.82
CA GLN A 271 -5.71 -49.04 30.27
C GLN A 271 -5.57 -49.16 28.75
N ILE A 272 -5.43 -50.38 28.22
CA ILE A 272 -5.37 -50.63 26.77
C ILE A 272 -6.68 -50.22 26.10
N ALA A 273 -7.84 -50.57 26.67
CA ALA A 273 -9.15 -50.18 26.16
C ALA A 273 -9.38 -48.66 26.19
N GLY A 274 -8.70 -47.94 27.10
CA GLY A 274 -8.71 -46.49 27.21
C GLY A 274 -7.75 -45.75 26.26
N ILE A 275 -6.92 -46.47 25.49
CA ILE A 275 -5.98 -45.85 24.54
C ILE A 275 -6.77 -45.10 23.47
N SER A 276 -6.50 -43.79 23.36
CA SER A 276 -6.97 -42.92 22.28
C SER A 276 -5.80 -42.59 21.37
N ALA A 277 -5.44 -43.54 20.49
CA ALA A 277 -4.35 -43.36 19.54
C ALA A 277 -4.87 -42.81 18.21
N LYS A 278 -4.01 -42.08 17.52
CA LYS A 278 -4.34 -41.36 16.30
C LYS A 278 -3.36 -41.72 15.19
N VAL A 279 -3.92 -42.03 14.02
CA VAL A 279 -3.17 -42.19 12.77
C VAL A 279 -3.64 -41.13 11.79
N ASP A 280 -2.71 -40.47 11.11
CA ASP A 280 -3.03 -39.52 10.04
C ASP A 280 -2.10 -39.60 8.83
N ASN A 281 -2.50 -38.93 7.75
CA ASN A 281 -1.67 -38.77 6.58
C ASN A 281 -0.52 -37.79 6.87
N ALA A 282 0.71 -38.09 6.42
CA ALA A 282 1.85 -37.19 6.49
C ALA A 282 1.68 -35.92 5.64
N TYR A 283 0.82 -35.96 4.62
CA TYR A 283 0.46 -34.86 3.71
C TYR A 283 -0.93 -34.26 4.04
N TYR A 284 -1.25 -34.12 5.32
CA TYR A 284 -2.52 -33.57 5.87
C TYR A 284 -2.74 -32.07 5.61
N THR A 285 -1.96 -31.47 4.71
CA THR A 285 -1.92 -30.02 4.45
C THR A 285 -3.05 -29.55 3.53
N HIS A 286 -3.79 -30.49 2.92
CA HIS A 286 -4.87 -30.22 1.97
C HIS A 286 -4.46 -29.43 0.71
N GLU A 287 -3.16 -29.36 0.38
CA GLU A 287 -2.65 -28.46 -0.67
C GLU A 287 -3.00 -28.89 -2.10
N SER A 288 -3.25 -30.19 -2.29
CA SER A 288 -3.21 -30.78 -3.63
C SER A 288 -4.51 -31.49 -3.99
N GLY A 289 -5.60 -31.29 -3.26
CA GLY A 289 -6.90 -31.82 -3.65
C GLY A 289 -7.71 -30.79 -4.43
N LEU A 290 -7.72 -30.98 -5.75
CA LEU A 290 -8.09 -29.99 -6.76
C LEU A 290 -9.42 -30.32 -7.42
N GLY A 291 -10.23 -29.30 -7.72
CA GLY A 291 -11.32 -29.44 -8.69
C GLY A 291 -10.75 -29.74 -10.08
N ILE A 292 -10.05 -28.78 -10.68
CA ILE A 292 -9.41 -28.92 -12.00
C ILE A 292 -7.91 -28.65 -11.90
N GLY A 293 -7.10 -29.62 -12.33
CA GLY A 293 -5.63 -29.48 -12.42
C GLY A 293 -5.16 -29.31 -13.87
N ILE A 294 -4.55 -28.18 -14.19
CA ILE A 294 -4.00 -27.85 -15.51
C ILE A 294 -2.47 -27.86 -15.40
N LEU A 295 -1.83 -28.92 -15.86
CA LEU A 295 -0.41 -29.19 -15.60
C LEU A 295 0.39 -29.30 -16.90
N SER A 296 1.34 -28.39 -17.14
CA SER A 296 2.16 -28.34 -18.37
C SER A 296 1.32 -28.40 -19.65
N SER A 297 0.19 -27.68 -19.65
CA SER A 297 -0.80 -27.72 -20.74
C SER A 297 -0.95 -26.35 -21.40
N ASN A 298 -1.36 -26.36 -22.66
CA ASN A 298 -1.33 -25.18 -23.53
C ASN A 298 -2.68 -24.97 -24.22
N TYR A 299 -3.14 -23.73 -24.39
CA TYR A 299 -4.43 -23.45 -25.05
C TYR A 299 -5.58 -24.20 -24.35
N ILE A 300 -5.87 -23.79 -23.11
CA ILE A 300 -6.87 -24.42 -22.25
C ILE A 300 -7.94 -23.40 -21.88
N GLU A 301 -9.20 -23.79 -21.92
CA GLU A 301 -10.33 -22.97 -21.49
C GLU A 301 -11.20 -23.68 -20.46
N ILE A 302 -11.45 -23.01 -19.34
CA ILE A 302 -12.43 -23.38 -18.32
C ILE A 302 -13.50 -22.29 -18.34
N ALA A 303 -14.75 -22.65 -18.61
CA ALA A 303 -15.80 -21.67 -18.88
C ALA A 303 -17.15 -22.01 -18.22
N ASP A 304 -17.82 -21.02 -17.64
CA ASP A 304 -19.24 -21.11 -17.24
C ASP A 304 -19.56 -22.27 -16.27
N MET A 305 -18.69 -22.50 -15.27
CA MET A 305 -18.82 -23.61 -14.30
C MET A 305 -19.05 -23.11 -12.88
N GLU A 306 -19.80 -23.85 -12.07
CA GLU A 306 -19.79 -23.71 -10.60
C GLU A 306 -18.85 -24.79 -10.00
N ILE A 307 -17.83 -24.40 -9.23
CA ILE A 307 -16.89 -25.33 -8.59
C ILE A 307 -16.80 -25.02 -7.10
N LEU A 308 -17.14 -25.99 -6.26
CA LEU A 308 -17.20 -25.80 -4.82
C LEU A 308 -16.72 -27.00 -4.00
N ASP A 309 -16.53 -26.75 -2.70
CA ASP A 309 -16.25 -27.76 -1.68
C ASP A 309 -15.04 -28.67 -2.01
N CYS A 310 -14.03 -28.11 -2.68
CA CYS A 310 -12.76 -28.81 -2.85
C CYS A 310 -11.97 -28.83 -1.54
N THR A 311 -11.34 -29.98 -1.26
CA THR A 311 -10.52 -30.14 -0.06
C THR A 311 -9.31 -29.20 -0.07
N GLY A 312 -8.82 -28.82 -1.25
CA GLY A 312 -7.76 -27.86 -1.52
C GLY A 312 -8.28 -26.73 -2.41
N ASP A 313 -7.80 -26.66 -3.65
CA ASP A 313 -8.03 -25.53 -4.56
C ASP A 313 -9.12 -25.84 -5.61
N ALA A 314 -9.89 -24.85 -6.06
CA ALA A 314 -10.89 -25.09 -7.11
C ALA A 314 -10.22 -25.36 -8.47
N ILE A 315 -9.29 -24.50 -8.87
CA ILE A 315 -8.52 -24.62 -10.12
C ILE A 315 -7.05 -24.37 -9.83
N LEU A 316 -6.16 -25.21 -10.37
CA LEU A 316 -4.72 -24.98 -10.34
C LEU A 316 -4.14 -25.05 -11.74
N THR A 317 -3.28 -24.09 -12.08
CA THR A 317 -2.34 -24.18 -13.21
C THR A 317 -0.95 -24.43 -12.68
N GLY A 318 -0.15 -25.26 -13.33
CA GLY A 318 1.21 -25.49 -12.88
C GLY A 318 2.07 -26.34 -13.78
N ILE A 319 3.26 -26.65 -13.30
CA ILE A 319 4.27 -27.43 -14.03
C ILE A 319 4.14 -28.90 -13.60
N GLY A 320 3.83 -29.78 -14.54
CA GLY A 320 3.57 -31.20 -14.31
C GLY A 320 4.75 -32.14 -14.60
N VAL A 321 5.92 -31.57 -14.92
CA VAL A 321 7.14 -32.29 -15.31
C VAL A 321 8.30 -31.92 -14.38
N TYR A 322 9.25 -32.85 -14.21
CA TYR A 322 10.49 -32.64 -13.46
C TYR A 322 11.64 -33.36 -14.18
N TYR A 323 12.77 -32.66 -14.32
CA TYR A 323 14.00 -33.17 -14.91
C TYR A 323 15.17 -32.88 -13.98
N ASP A 324 16.06 -33.85 -13.79
CA ASP A 324 17.31 -33.64 -13.02
C ASP A 324 18.27 -32.69 -13.75
N ASP A 325 18.31 -32.76 -15.09
CA ASP A 325 19.07 -31.84 -15.94
C ASP A 325 18.22 -30.60 -16.27
N PRO A 326 18.56 -29.41 -15.74
CA PRO A 326 17.77 -28.20 -15.92
C PRO A 326 17.75 -27.69 -17.37
N SER A 327 18.63 -28.17 -18.25
CA SER A 327 18.63 -27.79 -19.67
C SER A 327 17.54 -28.46 -20.49
N GLN A 328 16.87 -29.48 -19.94
CA GLN A 328 15.81 -30.22 -20.61
C GLN A 328 14.47 -29.48 -20.63
N TYR A 329 14.23 -28.58 -19.66
CA TYR A 329 12.99 -27.83 -19.61
C TYR A 329 12.83 -26.91 -20.81
N THR A 330 11.62 -26.89 -21.35
CA THR A 330 11.21 -26.01 -22.44
C THR A 330 10.17 -24.98 -21.97
N GLN A 331 10.02 -23.89 -22.73
CA GLN A 331 9.02 -22.86 -22.42
C GLN A 331 7.58 -23.40 -22.52
N GLU A 332 7.31 -24.32 -23.43
CA GLU A 332 5.97 -24.91 -23.65
C GLU A 332 5.52 -25.78 -22.45
N GLU A 333 6.46 -26.41 -21.75
CA GLU A 333 6.19 -27.24 -20.58
C GLU A 333 5.82 -26.43 -19.33
N MET A 334 6.08 -25.12 -19.32
CA MET A 334 5.59 -24.24 -18.26
C MET A 334 4.06 -24.05 -18.34
N GLY A 335 3.48 -24.31 -19.51
CA GLY A 335 2.08 -24.06 -19.84
C GLY A 335 1.83 -22.60 -20.23
N GLN A 336 1.00 -22.40 -21.25
CA GLN A 336 0.64 -21.06 -21.74
C GLN A 336 -0.75 -21.00 -22.39
N HIS A 337 -1.32 -19.79 -22.44
CA HIS A 337 -2.61 -19.52 -23.06
C HIS A 337 -3.76 -20.27 -22.36
N ILE A 338 -3.93 -19.95 -21.08
CA ILE A 338 -4.97 -20.55 -20.23
C ILE A 338 -6.04 -19.49 -19.94
N TYR A 339 -7.31 -19.84 -20.16
CA TYR A 339 -8.45 -18.96 -19.98
C TYR A 339 -9.40 -19.55 -18.92
N ILE A 340 -9.70 -18.80 -17.87
CA ILE A 340 -10.62 -19.20 -16.80
C ILE A 340 -11.67 -18.09 -16.66
N HIS A 341 -12.91 -18.37 -17.05
CA HIS A 341 -13.92 -17.32 -17.13
C HIS A 341 -15.37 -17.76 -16.94
N GLY A 342 -16.22 -16.82 -16.51
CA GLY A 342 -17.65 -17.09 -16.31
C GLY A 342 -17.95 -18.07 -15.16
N CYS A 343 -16.95 -18.44 -14.36
CA CYS A 343 -17.10 -19.43 -13.31
C CYS A 343 -17.52 -18.81 -11.97
N ASP A 344 -18.19 -19.62 -11.14
CA ASP A 344 -18.44 -19.36 -9.73
C ASP A 344 -17.62 -20.36 -8.88
N LEU A 345 -16.61 -19.86 -8.17
CA LEU A 345 -15.61 -20.67 -7.45
C LEU A 345 -15.70 -20.40 -5.95
N HIS A 346 -16.15 -21.37 -5.15
CA HIS A 346 -16.49 -21.06 -3.77
C HIS A 346 -16.45 -22.20 -2.74
N HIS A 347 -16.38 -21.85 -1.46
CA HIS A 347 -16.31 -22.77 -0.31
C HIS A 347 -15.16 -23.80 -0.37
N CYS A 348 -14.16 -23.63 -1.24
CA CYS A 348 -12.95 -24.45 -1.22
C CYS A 348 -12.10 -24.15 0.03
N ARG A 349 -11.44 -25.17 0.58
CA ARG A 349 -10.70 -25.03 1.85
C ARG A 349 -9.42 -24.20 1.70
N ARG A 350 -8.75 -24.23 0.53
CA ARG A 350 -7.52 -23.46 0.29
C ARG A 350 -7.74 -22.32 -0.69
N GLN A 351 -7.45 -22.49 -1.97
CA GLN A 351 -7.53 -21.42 -2.96
C GLN A 351 -8.80 -21.51 -3.80
N GLY A 352 -9.25 -20.37 -4.32
CA GLY A 352 -10.13 -20.38 -5.48
C GLY A 352 -9.33 -20.81 -6.72
N ILE A 353 -8.31 -20.02 -7.07
CA ILE A 353 -7.42 -20.28 -8.20
C ILE A 353 -5.95 -20.20 -7.77
N SER A 354 -5.18 -21.22 -8.11
CA SER A 354 -3.72 -21.28 -7.93
C SER A 354 -3.01 -21.17 -9.27
N LEU A 355 -2.17 -20.16 -9.44
CA LEU A 355 -1.34 -19.93 -10.62
C LEU A 355 0.12 -20.27 -10.29
N CYS A 356 0.52 -21.50 -10.58
CA CYS A 356 1.77 -22.10 -10.14
C CYS A 356 2.74 -22.40 -11.29
N GLY A 357 2.98 -21.43 -12.17
CA GLY A 357 4.08 -21.45 -13.14
C GLY A 357 3.67 -21.16 -14.58
N SER A 358 2.41 -21.32 -14.94
CA SER A 358 1.95 -21.07 -16.31
C SER A 358 1.98 -19.58 -16.68
N ASN A 359 2.16 -19.32 -17.98
CA ASN A 359 2.26 -17.98 -18.53
C ASN A 359 1.05 -17.66 -19.39
N ASP A 360 0.85 -16.38 -19.72
CA ASP A 360 -0.26 -15.97 -20.59
C ASP A 360 -1.59 -16.53 -20.06
N VAL A 361 -1.86 -16.29 -18.78
CA VAL A 361 -3.05 -16.76 -18.06
C VAL A 361 -4.06 -15.62 -17.93
N TYR A 362 -5.33 -15.91 -18.23
CA TYR A 362 -6.41 -14.95 -18.28
C TYR A 362 -7.55 -15.41 -17.36
N VAL A 363 -7.77 -14.71 -16.26
CA VAL A 363 -8.84 -14.98 -15.29
C VAL A 363 -9.84 -13.84 -15.35
N PHE A 364 -11.04 -14.05 -15.89
CA PHE A 364 -11.98 -12.94 -16.09
C PHE A 364 -13.45 -13.30 -15.95
N ASN A 365 -14.28 -12.32 -15.57
CA ASN A 365 -15.73 -12.51 -15.39
C ASN A 365 -16.10 -13.66 -14.44
N ASN A 366 -15.27 -13.97 -13.45
CA ASN A 366 -15.57 -14.98 -12.44
C ASN A 366 -16.11 -14.35 -11.16
N THR A 367 -16.87 -15.13 -10.41
CA THR A 367 -17.17 -14.88 -9.00
C THR A 367 -16.31 -15.84 -8.15
N ILE A 368 -15.58 -15.31 -7.16
CA ILE A 368 -14.69 -16.13 -6.31
C ILE A 368 -14.91 -15.76 -4.84
N HIS A 369 -15.44 -16.70 -4.04
CA HIS A 369 -15.87 -16.36 -2.70
C HIS A 369 -15.88 -17.47 -1.67
N HIS A 370 -15.93 -17.10 -0.38
CA HIS A 370 -16.00 -18.05 0.74
C HIS A 370 -14.83 -19.05 0.76
N ILE A 371 -13.69 -18.63 0.24
CA ILE A 371 -12.47 -19.43 0.18
C ILE A 371 -11.75 -19.39 1.53
N GLY A 372 -11.21 -20.52 1.99
CA GLY A 372 -10.35 -20.57 3.18
C GLY A 372 -11.07 -20.80 4.52
N TYR A 373 -12.39 -21.03 4.52
CA TYR A 373 -13.16 -21.30 5.75
C TYR A 373 -13.20 -22.79 6.11
N MET A 374 -13.05 -23.08 7.41
CA MET A 374 -13.46 -24.37 7.98
C MET A 374 -14.95 -24.35 8.26
N GLU A 375 -15.70 -25.11 7.48
CA GLU A 375 -17.15 -25.28 7.63
C GLU A 375 -17.55 -26.75 7.76
N ASP A 376 -16.57 -27.66 7.76
CA ASP A 376 -16.83 -29.12 7.72
C ASP A 376 -17.13 -29.74 9.09
N SER A 377 -16.93 -29.03 10.21
CA SER A 377 -17.09 -29.53 11.59
C SER A 377 -16.25 -30.80 11.92
N LEU A 378 -15.35 -31.21 11.03
CA LEU A 378 -14.53 -32.43 11.12
C LEU A 378 -13.06 -32.11 11.39
N THR A 379 -12.57 -30.96 10.93
CA THR A 379 -11.16 -30.57 11.03
C THR A 379 -10.85 -29.86 12.36
N SER A 380 -9.84 -30.35 13.09
CA SER A 380 -9.27 -29.65 14.26
C SER A 380 -8.36 -28.48 13.80
N ASP A 381 -8.40 -27.34 14.49
CA ASP A 381 -7.78 -26.02 14.18
C ASP A 381 -6.43 -26.04 13.41
N PHE A 382 -5.52 -26.98 13.70
CA PHE A 382 -4.22 -27.09 13.01
C PHE A 382 -4.24 -27.77 11.62
N ARG A 383 -5.41 -28.10 11.07
CA ARG A 383 -5.58 -28.87 9.81
C ARG A 383 -6.55 -28.23 8.82
N ASN A 384 -6.87 -26.96 9.00
CA ASN A 384 -7.81 -26.23 8.14
C ASN A 384 -7.23 -25.88 6.74
N GLY A 385 -6.36 -26.73 6.21
CA GLY A 385 -5.49 -26.45 5.08
C GLY A 385 -4.25 -25.64 5.46
N THR A 386 -3.31 -25.55 4.53
CA THR A 386 -2.11 -24.70 4.63
C THR A 386 -2.35 -23.35 3.94
N ALA A 387 -1.72 -22.30 4.44
CA ALA A 387 -1.68 -20.98 3.83
C ALA A 387 -1.22 -21.05 2.35
N PRO A 388 -1.58 -20.07 1.48
CA PRO A 388 -2.19 -18.78 1.84
C PRO A 388 -3.72 -18.77 2.04
N MET A 389 -4.51 -19.62 1.39
CA MET A 389 -6.00 -19.64 1.44
C MET A 389 -6.71 -18.36 0.90
N PHE A 390 -6.23 -17.84 -0.22
CA PHE A 390 -6.70 -16.67 -0.93
C PHE A 390 -7.66 -17.03 -2.07
N GLY A 391 -8.48 -16.07 -2.48
CA GLY A 391 -9.29 -16.19 -3.70
C GLY A 391 -8.44 -16.54 -4.92
N ILE A 392 -7.36 -15.79 -5.14
CA ILE A 392 -6.36 -16.06 -6.19
C ILE A 392 -4.96 -15.98 -5.60
N ASP A 393 -4.13 -16.98 -5.91
CA ASP A 393 -2.75 -17.09 -5.51
C ASP A 393 -1.84 -17.26 -6.73
N VAL A 394 -0.76 -16.49 -6.79
CA VAL A 394 0.23 -16.53 -7.87
C VAL A 394 1.60 -16.84 -7.26
N GLU A 395 1.95 -18.12 -7.31
CA GLU A 395 3.15 -18.67 -6.69
C GLU A 395 3.60 -19.94 -7.44
N SER A 396 4.67 -19.83 -8.23
CA SER A 396 5.19 -20.93 -9.04
C SER A 396 6.09 -21.91 -8.29
N MET A 397 6.53 -21.56 -7.08
CA MET A 397 7.50 -22.33 -6.28
C MET A 397 8.82 -22.62 -7.02
N VAL A 398 9.14 -21.88 -8.09
CA VAL A 398 10.33 -22.13 -8.93
C VAL A 398 11.65 -21.98 -8.18
N SER A 399 11.68 -21.22 -7.08
CA SER A 399 12.84 -21.10 -6.21
C SER A 399 13.14 -22.37 -5.40
N GLU A 400 12.20 -23.31 -5.33
CA GLU A 400 12.36 -24.60 -4.65
C GLU A 400 12.83 -25.72 -5.61
N GLY A 401 12.80 -25.46 -6.93
CA GLY A 401 13.22 -26.39 -7.97
C GLY A 401 14.56 -26.06 -8.61
N ASN A 402 14.93 -26.84 -9.63
CA ASN A 402 16.10 -26.60 -10.48
C ASN A 402 15.76 -25.89 -11.81
N ILE A 403 14.51 -25.45 -12.00
CA ILE A 403 14.04 -24.82 -13.24
C ILE A 403 14.79 -23.49 -13.45
N PRO A 404 15.47 -23.29 -14.60
CA PRO A 404 16.17 -22.05 -14.88
C PRO A 404 15.17 -20.94 -15.22
N TYR A 405 14.71 -20.20 -14.20
CA TYR A 405 13.62 -19.21 -14.36
C TYR A 405 14.11 -17.77 -14.57
N LYS A 406 13.39 -17.05 -15.41
CA LYS A 406 13.60 -15.63 -15.71
C LYS A 406 13.19 -14.77 -14.51
N SER A 407 14.01 -13.79 -14.16
CA SER A 407 13.69 -12.78 -13.15
C SER A 407 14.23 -11.42 -13.57
N ILE A 408 13.32 -10.47 -13.82
CA ILE A 408 13.69 -9.11 -14.20
C ILE A 408 14.38 -8.40 -13.02
N TYR A 409 13.86 -8.57 -11.81
CA TYR A 409 14.42 -7.97 -10.59
C TYR A 409 15.86 -8.41 -10.33
N LEU A 410 16.15 -9.71 -10.49
CA LEU A 410 17.49 -10.25 -10.30
C LEU A 410 18.40 -10.06 -11.53
N ASN A 411 17.90 -9.44 -12.61
CA ASN A 411 18.57 -9.37 -13.91
C ASN A 411 19.08 -10.75 -14.37
N ARG A 412 18.22 -11.76 -14.25
CA ARG A 412 18.50 -13.16 -14.60
C ARG A 412 17.61 -13.60 -15.75
N ASP A 413 18.22 -14.20 -16.77
CA ASP A 413 17.49 -14.78 -17.91
C ASP A 413 17.13 -16.25 -17.66
N GLY A 414 16.15 -16.77 -18.40
CA GLY A 414 15.64 -18.13 -18.25
C GLY A 414 14.24 -18.32 -18.84
N LEU A 415 13.59 -19.42 -18.46
CA LEU A 415 12.21 -19.73 -18.78
C LEU A 415 11.26 -18.79 -18.03
N GLU A 416 10.22 -18.35 -18.73
CA GLU A 416 9.16 -17.55 -18.13
C GLU A 416 8.25 -18.47 -17.31
N THR A 417 8.06 -18.13 -16.04
CA THR A 417 7.16 -18.81 -15.10
C THR A 417 6.30 -17.76 -14.39
N ASN A 418 4.97 -17.89 -14.42
CA ASN A 418 4.03 -16.86 -13.95
C ASN A 418 4.23 -15.48 -14.62
N TYR A 419 4.45 -15.45 -15.94
CA TYR A 419 4.53 -14.22 -16.72
C TYR A 419 3.23 -13.91 -17.45
N ARG A 420 2.90 -12.61 -17.54
CA ARG A 420 1.76 -12.08 -18.32
C ARG A 420 0.43 -12.67 -17.84
N ILE A 421 0.08 -12.36 -16.60
CA ILE A 421 -1.18 -12.79 -15.98
C ILE A 421 -2.15 -11.61 -15.99
N ALA A 422 -3.37 -11.84 -16.49
CA ALA A 422 -4.42 -10.85 -16.52
C ALA A 422 -5.63 -11.33 -15.72
N ILE A 423 -6.01 -10.55 -14.69
CA ILE A 423 -7.14 -10.82 -13.81
C ILE A 423 -8.13 -9.68 -14.01
N CYS A 424 -9.24 -9.90 -14.72
CA CYS A 424 -10.09 -8.82 -15.20
C CYS A 424 -11.60 -9.02 -14.95
N ASN A 425 -12.29 -7.96 -14.50
CA ASN A 425 -13.75 -7.97 -14.34
C ASN A 425 -14.29 -9.12 -13.44
N ASN A 426 -13.51 -9.57 -12.46
CA ASN A 426 -13.97 -10.57 -11.49
C ASN A 426 -14.63 -9.90 -10.29
N TYR A 427 -15.53 -10.63 -9.63
CA TYR A 427 -16.05 -10.28 -8.31
C TYR A 427 -15.47 -11.24 -7.27
N ILE A 428 -14.58 -10.74 -6.42
CA ILE A 428 -13.82 -11.56 -5.47
C ILE A 428 -14.17 -11.09 -4.06
N HIS A 429 -14.88 -11.91 -3.29
CA HIS A 429 -15.48 -11.44 -2.05
C HIS A 429 -15.51 -12.47 -0.93
N HIS A 430 -15.57 -12.01 0.31
CA HIS A 430 -15.77 -12.86 1.48
C HIS A 430 -14.80 -14.06 1.55
N ASN A 431 -13.51 -13.85 1.28
CA ASN A 431 -12.49 -14.88 1.43
C ASN A 431 -11.81 -14.73 2.78
N ALA A 432 -11.51 -15.83 3.47
CA ALA A 432 -11.08 -15.81 4.87
C ALA A 432 -9.69 -15.16 5.05
N LYS A 433 -8.71 -15.53 4.22
CA LYS A 433 -7.32 -15.08 4.39
C LYS A 433 -6.93 -13.96 3.44
N GLY A 434 -7.48 -13.90 2.23
CA GLY A 434 -7.22 -12.79 1.31
C GLY A 434 -7.92 -12.94 -0.02
N HIS A 435 -7.98 -11.87 -0.79
CA HIS A 435 -8.61 -11.91 -2.11
C HIS A 435 -7.60 -12.24 -3.21
N PHE A 436 -6.40 -11.66 -3.13
CA PHE A 436 -5.34 -11.87 -4.11
C PHE A 436 -3.95 -11.72 -3.49
N VAL A 437 -3.06 -12.66 -3.81
CA VAL A 437 -1.64 -12.58 -3.48
C VAL A 437 -0.80 -12.93 -4.70
N ASN A 438 0.29 -12.18 -4.88
CA ASN A 438 1.30 -12.46 -5.88
C ASN A 438 2.67 -12.57 -5.23
N ALA A 439 3.19 -13.80 -5.15
CA ALA A 439 4.50 -14.10 -4.58
C ALA A 439 5.61 -13.92 -5.62
N ASP A 440 5.43 -14.46 -6.84
CA ASP A 440 6.49 -14.52 -7.86
C ASP A 440 6.08 -14.19 -9.30
N GLY A 441 4.81 -13.84 -9.54
CA GLY A 441 4.34 -13.45 -10.85
C GLY A 441 4.88 -12.10 -11.31
N THR A 442 5.19 -12.01 -12.60
CA THR A 442 5.76 -10.84 -13.27
C THR A 442 4.86 -10.39 -14.42
N LEU A 443 4.71 -9.08 -14.64
CA LEU A 443 3.75 -8.53 -15.60
C LEU A 443 2.31 -8.99 -15.29
N VAL A 444 1.87 -8.72 -14.06
CA VAL A 444 0.52 -9.07 -13.58
C VAL A 444 -0.37 -7.83 -13.60
N THR A 445 -1.49 -7.91 -14.29
CA THR A 445 -2.48 -6.83 -14.36
C THR A 445 -3.81 -7.26 -13.76
N LEU A 446 -4.25 -6.53 -12.74
CA LEU A 446 -5.57 -6.64 -12.14
C LEU A 446 -6.39 -5.44 -12.61
N GLN A 447 -7.44 -5.68 -13.39
CA GLN A 447 -8.21 -4.62 -14.01
C GLN A 447 -9.73 -4.78 -13.80
N ASN A 448 -10.41 -3.68 -13.46
CA ASN A 448 -11.88 -3.64 -13.34
C ASN A 448 -12.49 -4.71 -12.40
N ASN A 449 -11.72 -5.26 -11.47
CA ASN A 449 -12.25 -6.22 -10.51
C ASN A 449 -12.93 -5.49 -9.36
N THR A 450 -13.91 -6.15 -8.76
CA THR A 450 -14.50 -5.74 -7.48
C THR A 450 -14.00 -6.68 -6.39
N PHE A 451 -13.36 -6.11 -5.37
CA PHE A 451 -12.91 -6.82 -4.18
C PHE A 451 -13.77 -6.41 -2.98
N GLU A 452 -14.39 -7.37 -2.29
CA GLU A 452 -15.33 -7.06 -1.22
C GLU A 452 -15.17 -7.93 0.04
N GLY A 453 -15.13 -7.26 1.19
CA GLY A 453 -15.21 -7.89 2.50
C GLY A 453 -13.87 -7.95 3.23
N TYR A 454 -13.94 -7.84 4.55
CA TYR A 454 -12.76 -7.89 5.40
C TYR A 454 -12.08 -9.26 5.33
N ASN A 455 -10.74 -9.24 5.29
CA ASN A 455 -9.91 -10.43 5.36
C ASN A 455 -8.52 -10.05 5.90
N VAL A 456 -7.69 -11.06 6.22
CA VAL A 456 -6.42 -10.85 6.93
C VAL A 456 -5.30 -10.31 6.03
N GLY A 457 -5.21 -10.78 4.80
CA GLY A 457 -4.07 -10.59 3.89
C GLY A 457 -4.31 -9.61 2.73
N GLY A 458 -5.54 -9.14 2.55
CA GLY A 458 -5.93 -8.14 1.57
C GLY A 458 -5.73 -8.55 0.12
N ILE A 459 -5.29 -7.57 -0.66
CA ILE A 459 -4.81 -7.67 -2.04
C ILE A 459 -3.35 -7.21 -2.00
N SER A 460 -2.39 -8.03 -2.44
CA SER A 460 -0.97 -7.65 -2.35
C SER A 460 -0.07 -8.34 -3.37
N SER A 461 1.14 -7.80 -3.52
CA SER A 461 2.23 -8.45 -4.24
C SER A 461 3.54 -8.24 -3.51
N TYR A 462 4.45 -9.21 -3.61
CA TYR A 462 5.75 -9.10 -2.97
C TYR A 462 6.59 -7.97 -3.61
N PRO A 463 7.37 -7.22 -2.81
CA PRO A 463 8.01 -5.97 -3.25
C PRO A 463 9.08 -6.14 -4.34
N ASN A 464 9.53 -7.36 -4.58
CA ASN A 464 10.58 -7.68 -5.56
C ASN A 464 10.00 -8.14 -6.90
N GLN A 465 8.68 -8.20 -7.05
CA GLN A 465 8.04 -8.49 -8.33
C GLN A 465 7.78 -7.20 -9.10
N TRP A 466 8.06 -7.22 -10.40
CA TRP A 466 8.03 -6.03 -11.25
C TRP A 466 6.85 -6.02 -12.20
N TYR A 467 6.41 -4.80 -12.52
CA TYR A 467 5.32 -4.53 -13.45
C TYR A 467 3.97 -5.08 -12.99
N ILE A 468 3.65 -4.88 -11.71
CA ILE A 468 2.33 -5.20 -11.17
C ILE A 468 1.43 -3.97 -11.29
N GLN A 469 0.22 -4.16 -11.83
CA GLN A 469 -0.71 -3.07 -12.11
C GLN A 469 -2.10 -3.33 -11.53
N TYR A 470 -2.62 -2.35 -10.80
CA TYR A 470 -3.99 -2.31 -10.27
C TYR A 470 -4.76 -1.18 -10.96
N ILE A 471 -5.56 -1.51 -11.97
CA ILE A 471 -6.19 -0.55 -12.88
C ILE A 471 -7.72 -0.57 -12.73
N HIS A 472 -8.34 0.55 -12.41
CA HIS A 472 -9.80 0.70 -12.33
C HIS A 472 -10.52 -0.34 -11.43
N ASN A 473 -9.85 -0.85 -10.39
CA ASN A 473 -10.46 -1.79 -9.46
C ASN A 473 -11.30 -1.05 -8.40
N THR A 474 -12.34 -1.72 -7.92
CA THR A 474 -13.19 -1.26 -6.81
C THR A 474 -12.91 -2.11 -5.58
N PHE A 475 -12.69 -1.46 -4.44
CA PHE A 475 -12.40 -2.08 -3.15
C PHE A 475 -13.48 -1.69 -2.14
N ILE A 476 -14.12 -2.67 -1.52
CA ILE A 476 -15.22 -2.46 -0.56
C ILE A 476 -14.88 -3.20 0.74
N GLY A 477 -14.75 -2.50 1.85
CA GLY A 477 -14.50 -3.13 3.16
C GLY A 477 -13.18 -3.92 3.28
N CYS A 478 -12.22 -3.73 2.37
CA CYS A 478 -10.98 -4.50 2.29
C CYS A 478 -9.74 -3.59 2.18
N GLN A 479 -8.56 -4.18 1.96
CA GLN A 479 -7.28 -3.45 1.88
C GLN A 479 -6.43 -3.87 0.67
N LEU A 480 -5.93 -2.88 -0.08
CA LEU A 480 -4.85 -3.03 -1.05
C LEU A 480 -3.51 -2.66 -0.41
N VAL A 481 -2.51 -3.52 -0.51
CA VAL A 481 -1.12 -3.24 -0.14
C VAL A 481 -0.28 -3.04 -1.39
N VAL A 482 0.27 -1.83 -1.53
CA VAL A 482 1.12 -1.41 -2.64
C VAL A 482 2.59 -1.47 -2.20
N SER A 483 3.38 -2.25 -2.91
CA SER A 483 4.79 -2.49 -2.60
C SER A 483 5.67 -2.36 -3.84
N GLY A 484 6.99 -2.31 -3.65
CA GLY A 484 7.93 -2.30 -4.78
C GLY A 484 7.68 -1.12 -5.72
N ASN A 485 7.57 -1.41 -7.02
CA ASN A 485 7.28 -0.45 -8.09
C ASN A 485 5.85 -0.63 -8.65
N ASN A 486 4.92 -1.12 -7.83
CA ASN A 486 3.55 -1.36 -8.25
C ASN A 486 2.86 -0.07 -8.73
N VAL A 487 1.93 -0.25 -9.65
CA VAL A 487 1.09 0.79 -10.24
C VAL A 487 -0.32 0.69 -9.70
N VAL A 488 -0.91 1.82 -9.29
CA VAL A 488 -2.35 1.94 -9.04
C VAL A 488 -2.90 3.10 -9.86
N ASN A 489 -3.95 2.86 -10.65
CA ASN A 489 -4.60 3.92 -11.43
C ASN A 489 -6.12 3.75 -11.46
N GLY A 490 -6.86 4.80 -11.12
CA GLY A 490 -8.32 4.81 -11.27
C GLY A 490 -9.07 3.98 -10.23
N ALA A 491 -8.45 3.67 -9.09
CA ALA A 491 -9.02 2.80 -8.08
C ALA A 491 -10.02 3.54 -7.17
N ILE A 492 -11.12 2.86 -6.84
CA ILE A 492 -12.19 3.36 -5.97
C ILE A 492 -12.22 2.52 -4.70
N PHE A 493 -12.23 3.17 -3.53
CA PHE A 493 -12.27 2.53 -2.22
C PHE A 493 -13.48 3.02 -1.43
N ASN A 494 -14.34 2.09 -1.00
CA ASN A 494 -15.51 2.35 -0.16
C ASN A 494 -15.35 1.61 1.16
N SER A 495 -15.18 2.36 2.27
CA SER A 495 -14.82 1.80 3.57
C SER A 495 -13.62 0.83 3.49
N ALA A 496 -12.68 1.16 2.59
CA ALA A 496 -11.55 0.31 2.23
C ALA A 496 -10.26 1.14 2.23
N ASN A 497 -9.13 0.44 2.33
CA ASN A 497 -7.84 1.06 2.59
C ASN A 497 -6.82 0.81 1.46
N LEU A 498 -6.00 1.82 1.18
CA LEU A 498 -4.79 1.72 0.38
C LEU A 498 -3.59 1.88 1.31
N ASN A 499 -2.78 0.84 1.43
CA ASN A 499 -1.59 0.81 2.29
C ASN A 499 -0.30 0.74 1.46
N LEU A 500 0.68 1.59 1.77
CA LEU A 500 2.03 1.54 1.21
C LEU A 500 2.96 0.73 2.13
N SER A 501 3.68 -0.22 1.54
CA SER A 501 4.67 -1.03 2.27
C SER A 501 5.86 -1.36 1.38
N ASN A 502 7.10 -1.17 1.85
CA ASN A 502 8.32 -1.52 1.10
C ASN A 502 8.37 -0.93 -0.34
N VAL A 503 7.99 0.33 -0.48
CA VAL A 503 7.92 1.02 -1.77
C VAL A 503 9.32 1.34 -2.30
N GLN A 504 9.60 0.92 -3.54
CA GLN A 504 10.82 1.24 -4.27
C GLN A 504 10.58 2.34 -5.31
N GLY A 505 9.40 2.36 -5.95
CA GLY A 505 9.12 3.23 -7.09
C GLY A 505 7.63 3.29 -7.46
N ALA A 506 6.73 3.14 -6.48
CA ALA A 506 5.31 3.00 -6.76
C ALA A 506 4.73 4.28 -7.40
N PHE A 507 3.80 4.09 -8.34
CA PHE A 507 3.07 5.16 -8.99
C PHE A 507 1.57 4.99 -8.77
N ILE A 508 0.94 5.99 -8.18
CA ILE A 508 -0.45 5.96 -7.74
C ILE A 508 -1.16 7.18 -8.29
N GLU A 509 -2.21 6.97 -9.08
CA GLU A 509 -2.94 8.05 -9.73
C GLU A 509 -4.46 7.82 -9.71
N ASN A 510 -5.23 8.90 -9.72
CA ASN A 510 -6.68 8.88 -9.92
C ASN A 510 -7.39 7.98 -8.89
N VAL A 511 -7.05 8.13 -7.62
CA VAL A 511 -7.60 7.31 -6.53
C VAL A 511 -8.68 8.07 -5.77
N GLN A 512 -9.81 7.40 -5.52
CA GLN A 512 -10.89 7.92 -4.68
C GLN A 512 -11.09 7.01 -3.49
N ILE A 513 -11.06 7.58 -2.28
CA ILE A 513 -11.30 6.85 -1.03
C ILE A 513 -12.42 7.54 -0.27
N LYS A 514 -13.51 6.80 -0.06
CA LYS A 514 -14.62 7.19 0.80
C LYS A 514 -14.62 6.35 2.07
N ASP A 515 -14.66 7.01 3.23
CA ASP A 515 -14.74 6.40 4.57
C ASP A 515 -13.61 5.38 4.85
N GLY A 516 -12.44 5.59 4.26
CA GLY A 516 -11.29 4.70 4.34
C GLY A 516 -9.98 5.43 4.59
N LEU A 517 -8.87 4.73 4.37
CA LEU A 517 -7.54 5.21 4.70
C LEU A 517 -6.56 5.05 3.54
N PHE A 518 -5.88 6.15 3.16
CA PHE A 518 -4.62 6.11 2.44
C PHE A 518 -3.49 6.16 3.47
N ASN A 519 -2.74 5.09 3.67
CA ASN A 519 -1.66 5.09 4.66
C ASN A 519 -0.40 4.33 4.23
N GLY A 520 0.59 4.31 5.11
CA GLY A 520 1.74 3.42 5.00
C GLY A 520 3.05 4.17 4.95
N SER A 521 4.07 3.50 4.40
CA SER A 521 5.44 3.97 4.42
C SER A 521 6.14 3.79 3.07
N SER A 522 6.83 4.84 2.63
CA SER A 522 7.73 4.83 1.47
C SER A 522 9.18 5.11 1.86
N ILE A 523 9.60 4.70 3.05
CA ILE A 523 10.97 4.93 3.55
C ILE A 523 11.97 3.85 3.15
N TYR A 524 11.53 2.85 2.37
CA TYR A 524 12.38 1.71 2.03
C TYR A 524 13.62 2.20 1.26
N GLY A 525 14.81 1.79 1.72
CA GLY A 525 16.10 2.24 1.17
C GLY A 525 16.69 3.49 1.83
N TYR A 526 15.99 4.15 2.74
CA TYR A 526 16.56 5.20 3.60
C TYR A 526 17.31 4.57 4.79
N PHE A 527 18.61 4.82 4.91
CA PHE A 527 19.42 4.31 6.04
C PHE A 527 19.61 5.32 7.16
N GLY A 528 19.32 6.59 6.90
CA GLY A 528 19.65 7.67 7.80
C GLY A 528 21.14 8.04 7.78
N ALA A 529 21.51 8.87 8.75
CA ALA A 529 22.88 9.29 8.95
C ALA A 529 23.75 8.11 9.42
N PRO A 530 24.99 7.98 8.93
CA PRO A 530 25.93 7.01 9.48
C PRO A 530 26.21 7.33 10.95
N ALA A 531 26.36 6.29 11.77
CA ALA A 531 26.72 6.40 13.18
C ALA A 531 28.19 6.83 13.37
N ALA A 532 29.07 6.47 12.43
CA ALA A 532 30.45 6.93 12.38
C ALA A 532 30.98 6.97 10.94
N VAL A 533 31.93 7.87 10.69
CA VAL A 533 32.70 7.98 9.44
C VAL A 533 34.19 7.90 9.80
N ASP A 534 34.85 6.83 9.39
CA ASP A 534 36.30 6.67 9.58
C ASP A 534 37.04 7.26 8.38
N VAL A 535 37.77 8.36 8.61
CA VAL A 535 38.53 9.06 7.57
C VAL A 535 39.71 8.24 7.06
N ALA A 536 40.37 7.47 7.93
CA ALA A 536 41.57 6.71 7.57
C ALA A 536 41.23 5.55 6.64
N SER A 537 40.10 4.87 6.89
CA SER A 537 39.62 3.78 6.04
C SER A 537 38.61 4.23 4.98
N GLY A 538 38.00 5.40 5.08
CA GLY A 538 36.90 5.82 4.21
C GLY A 538 35.59 5.05 4.46
N THR A 539 35.43 4.47 5.65
CA THR A 539 34.32 3.57 5.99
C THR A 539 33.16 4.33 6.64
N PHE A 540 31.95 4.05 6.18
CA PHE A 540 30.69 4.50 6.77
C PHE A 540 30.09 3.37 7.61
N THR A 541 29.79 3.65 8.88
CA THR A 541 29.32 2.63 9.85
C THR A 541 27.94 2.98 10.39
N TYR A 542 27.09 1.96 10.55
CA TYR A 542 25.74 2.01 11.10
C TYR A 542 25.62 1.20 12.38
N SER A 543 24.67 1.56 13.24
CA SER A 543 24.40 0.88 14.51
C SER A 543 23.66 -0.47 14.36
N ALA A 544 23.09 -0.74 13.17
CA ALA A 544 22.37 -1.96 12.83
C ALA A 544 22.78 -2.44 11.45
N ALA A 545 22.43 -3.69 11.12
CA ALA A 545 22.73 -4.26 9.82
C ALA A 545 22.01 -3.50 8.70
N HIS A 546 22.74 -3.03 7.69
CA HIS A 546 22.18 -2.20 6.62
C HIS A 546 21.66 -3.00 5.42
N GLY A 547 21.96 -4.31 5.35
CA GLY A 547 21.40 -5.23 4.36
C GLY A 547 21.76 -4.93 2.90
N MET A 548 22.94 -4.36 2.63
CA MET A 548 23.41 -4.11 1.25
C MET A 548 24.40 -5.19 0.81
N GLY A 549 24.38 -5.52 -0.48
CA GLY A 549 25.40 -6.32 -1.15
C GLY A 549 26.46 -5.43 -1.82
N ASN A 550 27.65 -5.99 -2.08
CA ASN A 550 28.70 -5.29 -2.82
C ASN A 550 28.18 -4.89 -4.22
N GLY A 551 28.49 -3.67 -4.64
CA GLY A 551 28.05 -3.10 -5.91
C GLY A 551 26.62 -2.53 -5.90
N ALA A 552 25.99 -2.40 -4.73
CA ALA A 552 24.71 -1.71 -4.60
C ALA A 552 24.87 -0.20 -4.87
N GLN A 553 23.92 0.37 -5.61
CA GLN A 553 23.91 1.80 -5.94
C GLN A 553 23.35 2.63 -4.78
N ILE A 554 24.06 3.70 -4.41
CA ILE A 554 23.69 4.60 -3.29
C ILE A 554 23.91 6.08 -3.64
N SER A 555 23.20 6.95 -2.94
CA SER A 555 23.35 8.40 -3.02
C SER A 555 23.51 9.02 -1.64
N PHE A 556 24.32 10.07 -1.57
CA PHE A 556 24.41 10.94 -0.40
C PHE A 556 23.39 12.06 -0.51
N GLU A 557 22.72 12.36 0.60
CA GLU A 557 21.76 13.45 0.68
C GLU A 557 22.13 14.39 1.81
N GLN A 558 22.04 15.68 1.55
CA GLN A 558 22.43 16.73 2.48
C GLN A 558 21.39 17.85 2.45
N TRP A 559 20.47 17.81 3.42
CA TRP A 559 19.56 18.93 3.67
C TRP A 559 20.10 19.87 4.77
N TYR A 560 20.88 19.32 5.70
CA TYR A 560 21.64 20.02 6.73
C TYR A 560 23.11 19.55 6.74
N GLY A 561 23.98 20.13 7.57
CA GLY A 561 25.35 19.63 7.72
C GLY A 561 26.21 19.73 6.46
N LYS A 562 27.14 18.77 6.30
CA LYS A 562 28.10 18.68 5.18
C LYS A 562 28.50 17.22 4.94
N VAL A 563 28.44 16.73 3.71
CA VAL A 563 29.04 15.42 3.37
C VAL A 563 30.57 15.46 3.52
N PRO A 564 31.25 14.32 3.77
CA PRO A 564 32.70 14.24 3.79
C PRO A 564 33.36 14.85 2.55
N SER A 565 34.46 15.59 2.72
CA SER A 565 35.24 16.05 1.56
C SER A 565 35.76 14.85 0.76
N GLY A 566 35.52 14.84 -0.56
CA GLY A 566 35.71 13.68 -1.45
C GLY A 566 34.38 13.08 -1.92
N ILE A 567 33.29 13.36 -1.23
CA ILE A 567 31.93 12.94 -1.58
C ILE A 567 31.14 14.12 -2.18
N SER A 568 30.29 13.82 -3.17
CA SER A 568 29.36 14.78 -3.78
C SER A 568 27.93 14.24 -3.70
N VAL A 569 26.98 15.13 -3.39
CA VAL A 569 25.54 14.82 -3.40
C VAL A 569 24.95 14.71 -4.82
N ASP A 570 25.71 15.12 -5.83
CA ASP A 570 25.33 15.10 -7.25
C ASP A 570 25.79 13.81 -7.96
N LYS A 571 26.50 12.93 -7.25
CA LYS A 571 27.06 11.68 -7.79
C LYS A 571 26.31 10.44 -7.29
N LEU A 572 26.32 9.42 -8.13
CA LEU A 572 25.94 8.04 -7.78
C LEU A 572 27.20 7.27 -7.37
N TYR A 573 27.10 6.49 -6.29
CA TYR A 573 28.20 5.64 -5.83
C TYR A 573 27.77 4.16 -5.75
N TYR A 574 28.75 3.28 -5.68
CA TYR A 574 28.59 1.84 -5.50
C TYR A 574 29.23 1.41 -4.19
N THR A 575 28.55 0.58 -3.41
CA THR A 575 29.10 0.00 -2.18
C THR A 575 30.25 -0.97 -2.50
N VAL A 576 31.31 -0.93 -1.71
CA VAL A 576 32.46 -1.85 -1.77
C VAL A 576 32.92 -2.19 -0.35
N ASN A 577 33.64 -3.31 -0.19
CA ASN A 577 34.18 -3.77 1.09
C ASN A 577 33.12 -3.83 2.21
N ILE A 578 31.94 -4.35 1.86
CA ILE A 578 30.80 -4.47 2.78
C ILE A 578 31.08 -5.42 3.95
N THR A 579 30.64 -5.00 5.12
CA THR A 579 30.38 -5.80 6.32
C THR A 579 28.89 -5.72 6.68
N SER A 580 28.43 -6.36 7.76
CA SER A 580 27.01 -6.23 8.14
C SER A 580 26.62 -4.79 8.52
N THR A 581 27.54 -4.04 9.12
CA THR A 581 27.28 -2.70 9.71
C THR A 581 28.06 -1.58 9.05
N GLY A 582 28.89 -1.83 8.05
CA GLY A 582 29.66 -0.78 7.40
C GLY A 582 30.14 -1.11 6.01
N PHE A 583 30.44 -0.08 5.24
CA PHE A 583 30.90 -0.19 3.86
C PHE A 583 31.72 1.03 3.45
N GLN A 584 32.47 0.88 2.37
CA GLN A 584 33.10 1.96 1.63
C GLN A 584 32.35 2.21 0.32
N VAL A 585 32.67 3.29 -0.38
CA VAL A 585 31.98 3.71 -1.60
C VAL A 585 32.96 3.90 -2.76
N SER A 586 32.57 3.57 -3.98
CA SER A 586 33.32 3.74 -5.23
C SER A 586 32.48 4.48 -6.26
N GLU A 587 33.10 5.25 -7.17
CA GLU A 587 32.39 5.92 -8.28
C GLU A 587 31.97 4.94 -9.41
N THR A 588 32.57 3.75 -9.45
CA THR A 588 32.27 2.70 -10.43
C THR A 588 31.97 1.35 -9.76
N LYS A 589 31.15 0.51 -10.40
CA LYS A 589 30.78 -0.80 -9.87
C LYS A 589 32.02 -1.69 -9.75
N GLY A 590 32.35 -2.11 -8.53
CA GLY A 590 33.55 -2.91 -8.24
C GLY A 590 34.88 -2.12 -8.27
N GLY A 591 34.82 -0.80 -8.37
CA GLY A 591 36.00 0.07 -8.39
C GLY A 591 36.64 0.28 -7.01
N THR A 592 37.70 1.10 -6.98
CA THR A 592 38.43 1.43 -5.76
C THR A 592 37.64 2.36 -4.83
N PRO A 593 37.77 2.23 -3.50
CA PRO A 593 37.18 3.15 -2.55
C PRO A 593 37.56 4.62 -2.81
N VAL A 594 36.59 5.52 -2.64
CA VAL A 594 36.77 6.97 -2.67
C VAL A 594 37.56 7.41 -1.44
N VAL A 595 38.58 8.24 -1.64
CA VAL A 595 39.36 8.83 -0.54
C VAL A 595 38.61 10.03 0.01
N ILE A 596 38.39 10.04 1.34
CA ILE A 596 37.83 11.19 2.06
C ILE A 596 38.88 11.83 2.96
N THR A 597 38.79 13.14 3.18
CA THR A 597 39.77 13.89 4.00
C THR A 597 39.21 14.46 5.29
N ASP A 598 37.91 14.35 5.51
CA ASP A 598 37.22 14.68 6.77
C ASP A 598 35.99 13.79 6.94
N ALA A 599 35.37 13.82 8.12
CA ALA A 599 34.18 13.03 8.44
C ALA A 599 32.85 13.71 8.02
N GLY A 600 32.91 14.88 7.39
CA GLY A 600 31.76 15.75 7.16
C GLY A 600 31.30 16.48 8.44
N VAL A 601 30.08 17.01 8.39
CA VAL A 601 29.36 17.66 9.50
C VAL A 601 27.98 17.01 9.62
N THR A 602 27.57 16.69 10.84
CA THR A 602 26.27 16.09 11.15
C THR A 602 25.13 16.79 10.41
N GLY A 603 24.27 16.02 9.74
CA GLY A 603 23.15 16.53 8.95
C GLY A 603 23.04 15.97 7.53
N PHE A 604 23.84 14.97 7.15
CA PHE A 604 23.70 14.24 5.89
C PHE A 604 23.24 12.79 6.12
N SER A 605 22.71 12.16 5.09
CA SER A 605 22.29 10.75 5.10
C SER A 605 22.78 10.02 3.86
N ILE A 606 22.72 8.68 3.91
CA ILE A 606 22.94 7.82 2.75
C ILE A 606 21.67 7.02 2.53
N GLY A 607 21.26 6.90 1.28
CA GLY A 607 20.15 6.07 0.85
C GLY A 607 20.52 5.24 -0.36
N ARG A 608 19.76 4.18 -0.62
CA ARG A 608 19.88 3.46 -1.88
C ARG A 608 19.37 4.32 -3.03
N TYR A 609 20.03 4.23 -4.18
CA TYR A 609 19.62 4.97 -5.38
C TYR A 609 18.27 4.50 -5.92
N ASN A 610 17.37 5.44 -6.22
CA ASN A 610 16.00 5.21 -6.71
C ASN A 610 15.02 4.57 -5.70
N TYR A 611 15.40 4.31 -4.45
CA TYR A 611 14.48 3.70 -3.48
C TYR A 611 13.62 4.74 -2.74
N GLY A 612 12.45 4.31 -2.24
CA GLY A 612 11.54 5.14 -1.43
C GLY A 612 10.78 6.22 -2.19
N ARG A 613 10.99 6.34 -3.51
CA ARG A 613 10.26 7.31 -4.33
C ARG A 613 8.86 6.78 -4.61
N CYS A 614 7.85 7.51 -4.17
CA CYS A 614 6.48 7.33 -4.64
C CYS A 614 6.03 8.59 -5.37
N TYR A 615 5.28 8.37 -6.45
CA TYR A 615 4.58 9.42 -7.19
C TYR A 615 3.10 9.21 -6.96
N ILE A 616 2.48 10.13 -6.24
CA ILE A 616 1.07 10.02 -5.86
C ILE A 616 0.36 11.26 -6.40
N SER A 617 -0.65 11.07 -7.23
CA SER A 617 -1.37 12.21 -7.78
C SER A 617 -2.85 11.98 -8.01
N ASN A 618 -3.62 13.08 -8.07
CA ASN A 618 -5.06 13.05 -8.30
C ASN A 618 -5.78 12.13 -7.30
N VAL A 619 -5.50 12.31 -6.01
CA VAL A 619 -6.08 11.49 -4.93
C VAL A 619 -7.11 12.31 -4.17
N THR A 620 -8.30 11.75 -3.99
CA THR A 620 -9.33 12.31 -3.11
C THR A 620 -9.59 11.33 -1.97
N VAL A 621 -9.45 11.81 -0.73
CA VAL A 621 -9.89 11.10 0.47
C VAL A 621 -10.99 11.90 1.14
N GLU A 622 -12.18 11.32 1.25
CA GLU A 622 -13.29 11.93 1.93
C GLU A 622 -13.96 10.99 2.93
N ARG A 623 -14.66 11.59 3.89
CA ARG A 623 -15.50 10.90 4.84
C ARG A 623 -16.82 11.62 5.04
N ASP A 624 -17.86 10.87 5.33
CA ASP A 624 -19.10 11.38 5.89
C ASP A 624 -18.86 12.27 7.14
N TRP A 625 -19.72 13.30 7.30
CA TRP A 625 -19.55 14.41 8.25
C TRP A 625 -19.25 13.97 9.70
N LYS A 626 -18.29 14.65 10.36
CA LYS A 626 -18.02 14.48 11.79
C LYS A 626 -18.08 15.81 12.54
N ASP A 627 -18.66 15.80 13.74
CA ASP A 627 -18.79 17.00 14.57
C ASP A 627 -17.50 17.36 15.33
N ASN A 628 -16.53 16.43 15.39
CA ASN A 628 -15.22 16.64 16.02
C ASN A 628 -14.05 16.47 15.03
N ASN A 629 -13.34 17.55 14.76
CA ASN A 629 -12.25 17.55 13.78
C ASN A 629 -10.88 17.19 14.35
N SER A 630 -10.85 16.31 15.36
CA SER A 630 -9.59 15.75 15.85
C SER A 630 -8.91 14.89 14.78
N TYR A 631 -7.58 14.79 14.87
CA TYR A 631 -6.80 13.80 14.13
C TYR A 631 -7.43 12.42 14.29
N ASP A 632 -7.63 11.71 13.18
CA ASP A 632 -8.18 10.37 13.20
C ASP A 632 -7.19 9.41 12.54
N ALA A 633 -6.66 8.48 13.34
CA ALA A 633 -5.73 7.47 12.84
C ALA A 633 -6.41 6.39 11.99
N GLY A 634 -7.73 6.22 12.11
CA GLY A 634 -8.53 5.20 11.43
C GLY A 634 -9.05 5.60 10.04
N SER A 635 -8.82 6.83 9.59
CA SER A 635 -9.10 7.27 8.21
C SER A 635 -8.25 8.46 7.79
N GLY A 636 -8.27 8.79 6.50
CA GLY A 636 -7.61 9.99 5.98
C GLY A 636 -6.41 9.67 5.12
N PHE A 637 -5.41 10.54 5.14
CA PHE A 637 -4.23 10.43 4.29
C PHE A 637 -2.95 10.52 5.15
N HIS A 638 -2.34 9.39 5.51
CA HIS A 638 -1.28 9.32 6.52
C HIS A 638 -0.04 8.58 6.01
N LEU A 639 0.99 9.32 5.61
CA LEU A 639 2.22 8.76 5.05
C LEU A 639 3.46 9.06 5.90
N LEU A 640 4.26 8.00 6.08
CA LEU A 640 5.66 8.10 6.47
C LEU A 640 6.54 8.04 5.20
N MET A 641 7.18 9.15 4.83
CA MET A 641 7.72 9.34 3.47
C MET A 641 9.06 10.06 3.45
N THR A 642 9.94 9.64 2.54
CA THR A 642 11.27 10.22 2.31
C THR A 642 11.46 10.56 0.83
N GLY A 643 11.49 11.84 0.48
CA GLY A 643 11.75 12.31 -0.89
C GLY A 643 10.66 11.93 -1.91
N GLY A 644 9.41 11.75 -1.45
CA GLY A 644 8.26 11.44 -2.31
C GLY A 644 7.63 12.68 -2.96
N VAL A 645 6.81 12.45 -3.98
CA VAL A 645 6.11 13.50 -4.74
C VAL A 645 4.59 13.30 -4.63
N LEU A 646 3.89 14.32 -4.11
CA LEU A 646 2.44 14.38 -4.07
C LEU A 646 1.93 15.53 -4.94
N ASN A 647 0.95 15.28 -5.80
CA ASN A 647 0.34 16.31 -6.64
C ASN A 647 -1.18 16.20 -6.67
N ASN A 648 -1.89 17.31 -6.48
CA ASN A 648 -3.36 17.36 -6.55
C ASN A 648 -4.02 16.35 -5.57
N ILE A 649 -3.76 16.56 -4.27
CA ILE A 649 -4.33 15.74 -3.19
C ILE A 649 -5.44 16.52 -2.51
N MET A 650 -6.65 15.96 -2.49
CA MET A 650 -7.80 16.52 -1.79
C MET A 650 -8.15 15.66 -0.57
N VAL A 651 -8.23 16.29 0.60
CA VAL A 651 -8.74 15.64 1.82
C VAL A 651 -9.92 16.44 2.37
N LYS A 652 -11.04 15.76 2.57
CA LYS A 652 -12.29 16.37 3.02
C LYS A 652 -12.81 15.69 4.27
N ASN A 653 -13.10 16.51 5.29
CA ASN A 653 -13.66 16.08 6.57
C ASN A 653 -12.87 14.94 7.25
N SER A 654 -11.55 14.94 7.07
CA SER A 654 -10.65 13.93 7.63
C SER A 654 -9.31 14.57 8.02
N SER A 655 -8.26 13.77 8.21
CA SER A 655 -6.93 14.24 8.57
C SER A 655 -5.89 13.83 7.54
N LEU A 656 -4.91 14.71 7.33
CA LEU A 656 -3.73 14.46 6.51
C LEU A 656 -2.47 14.51 7.38
N SER A 657 -1.56 13.56 7.20
CA SER A 657 -0.23 13.57 7.80
C SER A 657 0.79 13.14 6.77
N VAL A 658 1.80 13.98 6.53
CA VAL A 658 2.97 13.65 5.72
C VAL A 658 4.20 13.91 6.57
N LYS A 659 4.83 12.84 7.04
CA LYS A 659 5.95 12.88 7.98
C LYS A 659 7.11 12.07 7.47
N PRO A 660 8.35 12.46 7.78
CA PRO A 660 9.51 11.61 7.57
C PRO A 660 9.81 10.75 8.81
N PRO A 661 10.81 9.83 8.74
CA PRO A 661 11.44 9.26 9.92
C PRO A 661 12.01 10.33 10.87
N ALA A 662 12.21 9.97 12.14
CA ALA A 662 12.85 10.88 13.10
C ALA A 662 14.28 11.27 12.65
N ALA A 663 14.65 12.53 12.87
CA ALA A 663 15.94 13.11 12.47
C ALA A 663 16.24 12.96 10.96
N TYR A 664 15.20 13.03 10.12
CA TYR A 664 15.35 12.97 8.68
C TYR A 664 16.11 14.18 8.12
N VAL A 665 17.16 13.90 7.34
CA VAL A 665 18.03 14.93 6.73
C VAL A 665 18.23 14.71 5.23
N GLY A 666 17.34 13.91 4.64
CA GLY A 666 17.29 13.69 3.20
C GLY A 666 16.53 14.80 2.46
N ARG A 667 16.23 14.54 1.19
CA ARG A 667 15.50 15.46 0.31
C ARG A 667 14.08 15.73 0.83
N PRO A 668 13.56 16.96 0.67
CA PRO A 668 12.23 17.29 1.13
C PRO A 668 11.21 16.52 0.29
N ASN A 669 10.07 16.19 0.91
CA ASN A 669 8.91 15.76 0.18
C ASN A 669 8.39 16.92 -0.68
N VAL A 670 8.06 16.69 -1.95
CA VAL A 670 7.54 17.71 -2.86
C VAL A 670 6.03 17.56 -2.96
N LEU A 671 5.30 18.60 -2.55
CA LEU A 671 3.85 18.61 -2.50
C LEU A 671 3.34 19.77 -3.35
N GLU A 672 2.47 19.48 -4.31
CA GLU A 672 1.85 20.49 -5.16
C GLU A 672 0.32 20.34 -5.11
N SER A 673 -0.39 21.47 -5.00
CA SER A 673 -1.85 21.53 -5.10
C SER A 673 -2.57 20.67 -4.05
N ILE A 674 -2.25 20.87 -2.77
CA ILE A 674 -2.92 20.18 -1.66
C ILE A 674 -4.18 20.97 -1.24
N THR A 675 -5.34 20.33 -1.23
CA THR A 675 -6.62 20.93 -0.83
C THR A 675 -7.20 20.22 0.39
N LEU A 676 -7.46 20.97 1.45
CA LEU A 676 -8.01 20.51 2.73
C LEU A 676 -9.34 21.24 2.96
N ILE A 677 -10.42 20.48 3.12
CA ILE A 677 -11.77 21.01 3.39
C ILE A 677 -12.24 20.41 4.71
N GLU A 678 -12.53 21.24 5.71
CA GLU A 678 -12.95 20.80 7.05
C GLU A 678 -11.98 19.77 7.68
N SER A 679 -10.69 19.86 7.35
CA SER A 679 -9.69 18.83 7.64
C SER A 679 -8.52 19.40 8.44
N THR A 680 -7.83 18.53 9.17
CA THR A 680 -6.57 18.85 9.86
C THR A 680 -5.38 18.31 9.08
N ALA A 681 -4.22 18.95 9.22
CA ALA A 681 -3.00 18.50 8.56
C ALA A 681 -1.74 18.63 9.43
N ASN A 682 -0.83 17.69 9.24
CA ASN A 682 0.52 17.74 9.77
C ASN A 682 1.53 17.49 8.66
N PHE A 683 2.36 18.49 8.38
CA PHE A 683 3.42 18.43 7.39
C PHE A 683 4.77 18.56 8.07
N GLU A 684 5.71 17.69 7.71
CA GLU A 684 7.11 17.76 8.15
C GLU A 684 8.04 17.47 6.96
N SER A 685 9.23 18.10 6.93
CA SER A 685 10.25 17.90 5.88
C SER A 685 9.71 18.00 4.45
N SER A 686 8.92 19.04 4.18
CA SER A 686 8.14 19.16 2.96
C SER A 686 8.33 20.54 2.31
N SER A 687 8.36 20.58 0.98
CA SER A 687 8.21 21.81 0.20
C SER A 687 6.86 21.75 -0.51
N ILE A 688 6.01 22.73 -0.22
CA ILE A 688 4.60 22.74 -0.60
C ILE A 688 4.31 23.96 -1.47
N SER A 689 3.70 23.77 -2.64
CA SER A 689 3.15 24.84 -3.48
C SER A 689 1.62 24.72 -3.58
N ASN A 690 0.91 25.85 -3.60
CA ASN A 690 -0.55 25.90 -3.81
C ASN A 690 -1.36 25.14 -2.75
N LEU A 691 -1.02 25.29 -1.46
CA LEU A 691 -1.78 24.72 -0.35
C LEU A 691 -3.10 25.49 -0.15
N LYS A 692 -4.24 24.80 -0.09
CA LYS A 692 -5.54 25.38 0.28
C LYS A 692 -6.07 24.67 1.52
N ALA A 693 -6.24 25.39 2.61
CA ALA A 693 -6.82 24.89 3.85
C ALA A 693 -8.03 25.74 4.23
N MET A 694 -9.21 25.12 4.23
CA MET A 694 -10.47 25.84 4.45
C MET A 694 -11.33 25.15 5.50
N ARG A 695 -11.77 25.94 6.48
CA ARG A 695 -12.91 25.68 7.35
C ARG A 695 -13.95 26.76 7.12
N ILE A 696 -15.11 26.34 6.63
CA ILE A 696 -16.22 27.23 6.25
C ILE A 696 -17.41 27.01 7.17
N LYS A 697 -17.60 25.76 7.63
CA LYS A 697 -18.71 25.34 8.49
C LYS A 697 -18.31 25.25 9.96
N THR A 698 -17.09 24.81 10.26
CA THR A 698 -16.61 24.67 11.64
C THR A 698 -15.71 25.84 12.07
N ARG A 699 -15.66 26.11 13.37
CA ARG A 699 -14.70 27.07 13.92
C ARG A 699 -13.30 26.48 13.85
N ALA A 700 -12.28 27.34 13.78
CA ALA A 700 -10.89 26.94 13.93
C ALA A 700 -10.72 26.09 15.19
N ALA A 701 -10.11 24.91 15.04
CA ALA A 701 -9.72 24.08 16.16
C ALA A 701 -8.23 24.29 16.43
N GLY A 702 -7.82 24.26 17.70
CA GLY A 702 -6.41 24.43 18.05
C GLY A 702 -5.54 23.43 17.29
N GLY A 703 -4.64 23.94 16.43
CA GLY A 703 -3.72 23.12 15.64
C GLY A 703 -4.29 22.43 14.41
N ASP A 704 -5.21 23.10 13.70
CA ASP A 704 -5.72 22.63 12.41
C ASP A 704 -4.62 22.28 11.41
N ILE A 705 -3.67 23.20 11.18
CA ILE A 705 -2.58 23.02 10.20
C ILE A 705 -1.24 23.16 10.90
N ASN A 706 -0.48 22.07 10.99
CA ASN A 706 0.85 22.07 11.58
C ASN A 706 1.90 22.07 10.47
N LEU A 707 2.76 23.09 10.46
CA LEU A 707 3.84 23.27 9.50
C LEU A 707 5.19 23.10 10.20
N GLY A 708 5.77 21.91 10.09
CA GLY A 708 6.98 21.51 10.78
C GLY A 708 6.77 21.22 12.26
N ALA A 709 7.85 20.81 12.93
CA ALA A 709 7.90 20.49 14.35
C ALA A 709 9.01 21.30 15.06
N SER A 710 9.29 20.97 16.32
CA SER A 710 10.30 21.65 17.16
C SER A 710 11.75 21.26 16.83
N SER A 711 11.97 20.47 15.77
CA SER A 711 13.29 20.08 15.27
C SER A 711 13.60 20.83 13.97
N VAL A 712 14.84 21.30 13.80
CA VAL A 712 15.27 21.93 12.53
C VAL A 712 15.13 20.98 11.34
N TYR A 713 15.28 19.68 11.56
CA TYR A 713 15.15 18.65 10.54
C TYR A 713 13.75 18.53 9.95
N SER A 714 12.72 19.03 10.66
CA SER A 714 11.31 18.93 10.25
C SER A 714 10.83 20.06 9.33
N ARG A 715 11.76 20.87 8.80
CA ARG A 715 11.45 22.12 8.07
C ARG A 715 10.38 21.95 6.99
N VAL A 716 9.40 22.85 6.99
CA VAL A 716 8.41 22.98 5.93
C VAL A 716 8.55 24.31 5.20
N ASN A 717 8.61 24.27 3.88
CA ASN A 717 8.51 25.46 3.03
C ASN A 717 7.12 25.47 2.38
N VAL A 718 6.40 26.59 2.44
CA VAL A 718 5.11 26.77 1.76
C VAL A 718 5.21 28.01 0.88
N ASP A 719 4.91 27.85 -0.40
CA ASP A 719 4.74 28.96 -1.35
C ASP A 719 3.30 28.99 -1.85
N SER A 720 2.65 30.16 -1.75
CA SER A 720 1.26 30.37 -2.17
C SER A 720 0.26 29.48 -1.45
N GLY A 721 0.00 29.78 -0.18
CA GLY A 721 -1.01 29.10 0.64
C GLY A 721 -2.28 29.93 0.85
N LEU A 722 -3.47 29.34 0.75
CA LEU A 722 -4.74 29.90 1.22
C LEU A 722 -5.13 29.24 2.54
N PHE A 723 -5.30 30.03 3.61
CA PHE A 723 -5.70 29.58 4.93
C PHE A 723 -6.96 30.32 5.34
N GLN A 724 -8.11 29.65 5.31
CA GLN A 724 -9.41 30.25 5.61
C GLN A 724 -10.07 29.56 6.81
N GLY A 725 -10.37 30.33 7.87
CA GLY A 725 -11.10 29.81 9.04
C GLY A 725 -10.32 28.80 9.89
N VAL A 726 -9.00 28.70 9.72
CA VAL A 726 -8.14 27.69 10.36
C VAL A 726 -7.11 28.31 11.30
N GLN A 727 -6.63 27.51 12.26
CA GLN A 727 -5.41 27.81 13.00
C GLN A 727 -4.17 27.18 12.33
N VAL A 728 -3.18 28.01 12.00
CA VAL A 728 -1.88 27.60 11.45
C VAL A 728 -0.83 27.63 12.56
N ASN A 729 -0.31 26.46 12.92
CA ASN A 729 0.75 26.26 13.90
C ASN A 729 2.12 26.18 13.21
N LEU A 730 3.03 27.07 13.59
CA LEU A 730 4.37 27.16 13.04
C LEU A 730 5.39 26.39 13.90
N GLY A 731 5.98 25.33 13.36
CA GLY A 731 7.21 24.69 13.84
C GLY A 731 8.44 25.31 13.17
N ALA A 732 9.32 24.49 12.61
CA ALA A 732 10.32 24.96 11.64
C ALA A 732 9.65 25.22 10.28
N ALA A 733 9.29 26.47 9.98
CA ALA A 733 8.48 26.80 8.80
C ALA A 733 8.96 28.06 8.06
N TYR A 734 8.94 28.02 6.73
CA TYR A 734 9.07 29.19 5.88
C TYR A 734 7.84 29.29 4.99
N LEU A 735 7.02 30.32 5.18
CA LEU A 735 5.78 30.53 4.44
C LEU A 735 5.88 31.85 3.67
N SER A 736 5.75 31.78 2.34
CA SER A 736 5.73 32.94 1.45
C SER A 736 4.44 33.02 0.64
N ASN A 737 4.05 34.24 0.29
CA ASN A 737 2.92 34.51 -0.61
C ASN A 737 1.58 33.92 -0.10
N GLY A 738 1.40 33.85 1.21
CA GLY A 738 0.20 33.30 1.83
C GLY A 738 -0.97 34.29 1.86
N THR A 739 -2.19 33.76 1.87
CA THR A 739 -3.44 34.48 2.08
C THR A 739 -4.15 33.88 3.29
N PHE A 740 -4.32 34.67 4.34
CA PHE A 740 -4.95 34.27 5.59
C PHE A 740 -6.27 35.01 5.77
N LEU A 741 -7.39 34.29 5.83
CA LEU A 741 -8.75 34.86 5.94
C LEU A 741 -9.45 34.28 7.17
N ASN A 742 -9.79 35.09 8.16
CA ASN A 742 -10.37 34.60 9.41
C ASN A 742 -9.51 33.49 10.07
N ALA A 743 -8.19 33.60 9.96
CA ALA A 743 -7.25 32.57 10.39
C ALA A 743 -6.50 33.00 11.66
N ILE A 744 -5.92 32.01 12.35
CA ILE A 744 -5.10 32.23 13.54
C ILE A 744 -3.69 31.74 13.24
N ILE A 745 -2.69 32.62 13.37
CA ILE A 745 -1.28 32.22 13.31
C ILE A 745 -0.78 32.02 14.74
N TYR A 746 -0.24 30.84 15.01
CA TYR A 746 0.21 30.39 16.32
C TYR A 746 1.58 29.72 16.23
N LYS A 747 2.37 29.80 17.30
CA LYS A 747 3.60 29.01 17.48
C LYS A 747 3.73 28.58 18.94
N ALA A 748 4.04 27.31 19.17
CA ALA A 748 4.46 26.83 20.48
C ALA A 748 5.93 27.23 20.74
N GLU A 749 6.26 27.51 22.01
CA GLU A 749 7.61 27.96 22.38
C GLU A 749 8.68 26.95 21.95
N SER A 750 9.62 27.40 21.12
CA SER A 750 10.75 26.59 20.66
C SER A 750 11.85 27.47 20.02
N PRO A 751 13.11 27.00 19.99
CA PRO A 751 14.22 27.74 19.37
C PRO A 751 14.22 27.66 17.84
N THR A 752 13.26 26.95 17.22
CA THR A 752 13.18 26.83 15.77
C THR A 752 12.65 28.11 15.14
N LEU A 753 13.33 28.58 14.10
CA LEU A 753 12.91 29.74 13.33
C LEU A 753 11.68 29.42 12.48
N SER A 754 10.66 30.28 12.58
CA SER A 754 9.56 30.37 11.61
C SER A 754 9.58 31.71 10.89
N THR A 755 9.35 31.73 9.60
CA THR A 755 9.22 32.97 8.81
C THR A 755 7.90 33.00 8.07
N VAL A 756 7.16 34.10 8.18
CA VAL A 756 6.00 34.41 7.34
C VAL A 756 6.31 35.67 6.55
N ALA A 757 6.37 35.52 5.23
CA ALA A 757 6.84 36.54 4.30
C ALA A 757 5.80 36.85 3.21
N HIS A 758 5.76 38.11 2.76
CA HIS A 758 4.99 38.52 1.57
C HIS A 758 3.53 38.05 1.57
N SER A 759 2.91 37.95 2.76
CA SER A 759 1.58 37.37 2.92
C SER A 759 0.53 38.43 3.22
N TYR A 760 -0.71 38.18 2.79
CA TYR A 760 -1.88 38.99 3.09
C TYR A 760 -2.72 38.35 4.20
N MET A 761 -3.12 39.13 5.18
CA MET A 761 -3.92 38.68 6.32
C MET A 761 -5.16 39.57 6.46
N GLU A 762 -6.34 38.97 6.50
CA GLU A 762 -7.62 39.64 6.65
C GLU A 762 -8.45 39.01 7.76
N ASN A 763 -9.01 39.84 8.65
CA ASN A 763 -9.86 39.41 9.77
C ASN A 763 -9.22 38.29 10.61
N SER A 764 -7.89 38.28 10.67
CA SER A 764 -7.08 37.20 11.22
C SER A 764 -6.41 37.62 12.53
N SER A 765 -5.84 36.68 13.27
CA SER A 765 -5.09 36.97 14.50
C SER A 765 -3.69 36.36 14.48
N ILE A 766 -2.69 37.14 14.87
CA ILE A 766 -1.32 36.69 15.13
C ILE A 766 -1.17 36.58 16.64
N SER A 767 -1.09 35.34 17.16
CA SER A 767 -1.08 35.04 18.59
C SER A 767 0.26 34.43 18.97
N LEU A 768 1.20 35.25 19.46
CA LEU A 768 2.60 34.91 19.71
C LEU A 768 3.17 35.57 20.98
N ARG A 769 2.32 36.09 21.88
CA ARG A 769 2.75 36.87 23.08
C ARG A 769 3.61 36.08 24.07
N TRP A 770 3.44 34.77 24.15
CA TRP A 770 4.16 33.91 25.09
C TRP A 770 5.57 33.52 24.62
N LEU A 771 5.98 33.88 23.41
CA LEU A 771 7.28 33.46 22.90
C LEU A 771 8.44 34.17 23.62
N THR A 772 9.48 33.45 24.00
CA THR A 772 10.65 33.99 24.73
C THR A 772 11.97 33.85 23.98
N TYR A 773 12.13 32.86 23.09
CA TYR A 773 13.30 32.72 22.24
C TYR A 773 13.41 33.84 21.19
N GLU A 774 14.45 34.68 21.30
CA GLU A 774 14.70 35.78 20.36
C GLU A 774 14.76 35.29 18.91
N LYS A 775 14.05 36.02 18.03
CA LYS A 775 13.99 35.76 16.58
C LYS A 775 13.47 34.35 16.24
N SER A 776 12.71 33.72 17.13
CA SER A 776 12.02 32.45 16.86
C SER A 776 10.91 32.60 15.81
N VAL A 777 10.39 33.82 15.60
CA VAL A 777 9.47 34.15 14.50
C VAL A 777 9.88 35.46 13.83
N ILE A 778 9.90 35.45 12.50
CA ILE A 778 10.07 36.63 11.65
C ILE A 778 8.81 36.82 10.80
N LEU A 779 8.16 37.98 10.96
CA LEU A 779 7.08 38.43 10.09
C LEU A 779 7.64 39.55 9.22
N VAL A 780 7.75 39.31 7.91
CA VAL A 780 8.40 40.24 6.98
C VAL A 780 7.55 40.57 5.76
N LYS A 781 7.41 41.87 5.43
CA LYS A 781 6.73 42.36 4.22
C LYS A 781 5.30 41.82 4.06
N ASN A 782 4.59 41.62 5.17
CA ASN A 782 3.19 41.19 5.16
C ASN A 782 2.24 42.39 5.13
N ILE A 783 1.01 42.15 4.68
CA ILE A 783 -0.09 43.12 4.70
C ILE A 783 -1.14 42.66 5.71
N PHE A 784 -1.46 43.51 6.68
CA PHE A 784 -2.45 43.28 7.72
C PHE A 784 -3.69 44.14 7.45
N ASN A 785 -4.83 43.50 7.24
CA ASN A 785 -6.15 44.11 7.11
C ASN A 785 -7.04 43.55 8.23
N GLN A 786 -7.60 44.41 9.09
CA GLN A 786 -8.35 43.99 10.29
C GLN A 786 -7.70 42.80 11.05
N THR A 787 -6.37 42.82 11.19
CA THR A 787 -5.61 41.71 11.79
C THR A 787 -5.20 42.07 13.20
N ALA A 788 -5.60 41.25 14.19
CA ALA A 788 -5.17 41.43 15.57
C ALA A 788 -3.72 40.92 15.73
N VAL A 789 -2.80 41.77 16.20
CA VAL A 789 -1.38 41.42 16.37
C VAL A 789 -1.01 41.39 17.85
N ASP A 790 -0.80 40.19 18.40
CA ASP A 790 -0.44 39.94 19.79
C ASP A 790 0.91 39.21 19.87
N VAL A 791 2.02 39.97 19.93
CA VAL A 791 3.40 39.44 19.83
C VAL A 791 4.30 39.88 20.99
N SER A 792 5.28 39.07 21.37
CA SER A 792 6.32 39.46 22.34
C SER A 792 7.49 40.20 21.66
N THR A 793 8.47 40.67 22.44
CA THR A 793 9.73 41.23 21.92
C THR A 793 10.61 40.20 21.21
N ALA A 794 10.30 38.90 21.37
CA ALA A 794 11.03 37.81 20.73
C ALA A 794 10.66 37.66 19.24
N VAL A 795 9.53 38.24 18.80
CA VAL A 795 9.06 38.22 17.41
C VAL A 795 9.60 39.43 16.65
N GLN A 796 10.21 39.20 15.48
CA GLN A 796 10.74 40.26 14.65
C GLN A 796 9.71 40.68 13.58
N LEU A 797 9.32 41.95 13.58
CA LEU A 797 8.46 42.56 12.57
C LEU A 797 9.33 43.42 11.61
N ILE A 798 9.32 43.12 10.32
CA ILE A 798 10.14 43.80 9.31
C ILE A 798 9.26 44.25 8.16
N GLU A 799 9.17 45.56 7.89
CA GLU A 799 8.49 46.10 6.70
C GLU A 799 7.03 45.62 6.51
N ASN A 800 6.33 45.23 7.58
CA ASN A 800 4.91 44.89 7.51
C ASN A 800 4.06 46.16 7.38
N ILE A 801 2.95 46.06 6.65
CA ILE A 801 1.99 47.15 6.40
C ILE A 801 0.69 46.81 7.12
N ASP A 802 0.30 47.63 8.09
CA ASP A 802 -1.04 47.56 8.70
C ASP A 802 -1.95 48.62 8.08
N LEU A 803 -3.00 48.16 7.39
CA LEU A 803 -3.97 49.02 6.71
C LEU A 803 -4.90 49.73 7.70
N ASN A 804 -5.05 49.23 8.93
CA ASN A 804 -5.97 49.80 9.92
C ASN A 804 -5.38 50.99 10.67
N THR A 805 -4.05 51.06 10.77
CA THR A 805 -3.34 52.14 11.47
C THR A 805 -2.80 53.22 10.52
N ARG A 806 -2.84 52.98 9.20
CA ARG A 806 -2.27 53.88 8.17
C ARG A 806 -3.27 54.78 7.43
N LEU A 807 -4.55 54.73 7.77
CA LEU A 807 -5.49 55.77 7.36
C LEU A 807 -5.68 56.72 8.54
N THR A 808 -4.85 57.76 8.63
CA THR A 808 -5.28 58.95 9.37
C THR A 808 -6.61 59.37 8.74
N ASP A 809 -7.66 59.49 9.55
CA ASP A 809 -8.94 59.99 9.06
C ASP A 809 -8.71 61.42 8.54
N ASN A 810 -8.46 61.53 7.24
CA ASN A 810 -8.16 62.76 6.54
C ASN A 810 -9.47 63.54 6.31
N ARG A 811 -10.34 63.62 7.32
CA ARG A 811 -11.63 64.32 7.28
C ARG A 811 -11.71 65.30 8.46
N MET A 812 -11.93 66.59 8.19
CA MET A 812 -12.05 67.65 9.22
C MET A 812 -13.14 68.65 8.85
N SER A 813 -13.74 69.32 9.83
CA SER A 813 -14.77 70.36 9.60
C SER A 813 -14.19 71.73 9.23
N ALA A 814 -12.87 71.88 9.31
CA ALA A 814 -12.12 73.10 9.02
C ALA A 814 -10.67 72.72 8.59
N PRO A 815 -9.92 73.64 7.95
CA PRO A 815 -8.51 73.39 7.65
C PRO A 815 -7.73 73.11 8.96
N PRO A 816 -6.71 72.24 8.93
CA PRO A 816 -5.94 71.93 10.13
C PRO A 816 -5.31 73.17 10.78
N THR A 817 -5.44 73.29 12.09
CA THR A 817 -4.88 74.39 12.89
C THR A 817 -3.76 73.95 13.83
N SER A 818 -3.51 72.64 13.93
CA SER A 818 -2.45 72.01 14.73
C SER A 818 -2.00 70.68 14.10
N GLY A 819 -0.93 70.09 14.63
CA GLY A 819 -0.35 68.84 14.12
C GLY A 819 0.67 69.02 12.99
N THR A 820 1.20 67.90 12.49
CA THR A 820 2.20 67.83 11.42
C THR A 820 1.59 67.24 10.17
N TRP A 821 1.81 67.88 9.02
CA TRP A 821 1.14 67.54 7.76
C TRP A 821 2.15 67.43 6.63
N ALA A 822 2.02 66.37 5.82
CA ALA A 822 2.90 66.16 4.68
C ALA A 822 2.47 67.02 3.49
N LEU A 823 3.43 67.43 2.65
CA LEU A 823 3.14 68.05 1.35
C LEU A 823 2.26 67.09 0.52
N GLY A 824 1.18 67.61 -0.05
CA GLY A 824 0.22 66.84 -0.85
C GLY A 824 -0.84 66.08 -0.04
N GLN A 825 -0.79 66.11 1.30
CA GLN A 825 -1.82 65.48 2.13
C GLN A 825 -3.18 66.18 1.93
N ILE A 826 -4.19 65.40 1.54
CA ILE A 826 -5.57 65.85 1.30
C ILE A 826 -6.38 65.69 2.58
N ILE A 827 -7.20 66.68 2.92
CA ILE A 827 -8.18 66.68 4.00
C ILE A 827 -9.56 66.95 3.40
N TYR A 828 -10.50 66.02 3.51
CA TYR A 828 -11.88 66.21 3.08
C TYR A 828 -12.70 66.98 4.14
N ASN A 829 -13.52 67.91 3.68
CA ASN A 829 -14.41 68.67 4.55
C ASN A 829 -15.57 67.78 5.04
N THR A 830 -15.76 67.64 6.35
CA THR A 830 -16.87 66.86 6.93
C THR A 830 -18.20 67.60 6.96
N ALA A 831 -18.21 68.91 6.71
CA ALA A 831 -19.39 69.74 6.65
C ALA A 831 -19.41 70.59 5.36
N PRO A 832 -19.48 69.97 4.17
CA PRO A 832 -19.60 70.70 2.91
C PRO A 832 -20.95 71.42 2.83
N VAL A 833 -20.94 72.68 2.40
CA VAL A 833 -22.15 73.49 2.16
C VAL A 833 -22.20 73.94 0.69
N PRO A 834 -23.39 74.22 0.12
CA PRO A 834 -23.49 74.85 -1.21
C PRO A 834 -22.66 76.14 -1.28
N GLY A 835 -21.90 76.32 -2.36
CA GLY A 835 -20.90 77.39 -2.50
C GLY A 835 -19.58 77.18 -1.74
N GLY A 836 -19.43 76.06 -1.03
CA GLY A 836 -18.23 75.69 -0.27
C GLY A 836 -17.20 74.88 -1.07
N TYR A 837 -16.33 74.16 -0.37
CA TYR A 837 -15.28 73.30 -0.96
C TYR A 837 -15.33 71.88 -0.38
N ALA A 838 -14.96 70.90 -1.20
CA ALA A 838 -14.89 69.49 -0.85
C ALA A 838 -13.78 69.18 0.17
N GLY A 839 -12.76 70.04 0.29
CA GLY A 839 -11.68 69.86 1.25
C GLY A 839 -10.51 70.81 1.05
N TRP A 840 -9.38 70.46 1.67
CA TRP A 840 -8.11 71.18 1.59
C TRP A 840 -6.95 70.24 1.24
N ILE A 841 -5.94 70.75 0.54
CA ILE A 841 -4.67 70.06 0.27
C ILE A 841 -3.52 70.85 0.89
N CYS A 842 -2.62 70.14 1.56
CA CYS A 842 -1.40 70.72 2.10
C CYS A 842 -0.42 71.05 0.96
N THR A 843 -0.16 72.33 0.73
CA THR A 843 0.73 72.86 -0.32
C THR A 843 2.14 73.20 0.18
N THR A 844 2.36 73.14 1.49
CA THR A 844 3.67 73.24 2.13
C THR A 844 3.63 72.31 3.33
N GLY A 845 4.46 71.26 3.36
CA GLY A 845 4.50 70.32 4.48
C GLY A 845 5.17 70.96 5.70
N GLY A 846 4.65 70.69 6.90
CA GLY A 846 5.14 71.33 8.13
C GLY A 846 4.18 71.21 9.31
N TYR A 847 4.32 72.12 10.27
CA TYR A 847 3.44 72.23 11.44
C TYR A 847 2.29 73.18 11.14
N ALA A 848 1.05 72.75 11.39
CA ALA A 848 -0.09 73.66 11.30
C ALA A 848 -0.16 74.55 12.55
N SER A 849 -0.34 75.86 12.35
CA SER A 849 -0.68 76.82 13.39
C SER A 849 -1.39 78.02 12.76
N THR A 850 -2.54 78.40 13.30
CA THR A 850 -3.26 79.63 12.89
C THR A 850 -2.94 80.83 13.79
N LEU A 851 -2.23 80.62 14.89
CA LEU A 851 -1.95 81.66 15.87
C LEU A 851 -0.72 82.46 15.45
N ALA A 852 -0.89 83.68 14.95
CA ALA A 852 0.27 84.55 14.68
C ALA A 852 0.90 85.06 16.00
N TRP A 853 2.18 85.41 15.96
CA TRP A 853 2.80 86.20 17.03
C TRP A 853 2.08 87.54 17.20
N ALA A 854 1.89 88.00 18.45
CA ALA A 854 1.34 89.31 18.76
C ALA A 854 2.11 89.96 19.91
N ALA A 855 2.24 91.29 19.87
CA ALA A 855 2.94 92.06 20.89
C ALA A 855 2.18 92.08 22.22
N SER A 856 2.91 92.04 23.33
CA SER A 856 2.37 92.15 24.70
C SER A 856 1.22 91.17 25.01
N LYS A 857 1.26 89.98 24.41
CA LYS A 857 0.23 88.94 24.56
C LYS A 857 0.72 87.85 25.51
N SER A 858 -0.19 87.40 26.38
CA SER A 858 0.05 86.25 27.25
C SER A 858 -0.03 84.95 26.45
N TYR A 859 0.94 84.07 26.65
CA TYR A 859 0.98 82.72 26.09
C TYR A 859 1.31 81.70 27.18
N ASP A 860 0.67 80.54 27.10
CA ASP A 860 0.98 79.40 27.95
C ASP A 860 2.12 78.58 27.35
N LYS A 861 2.85 77.86 28.22
CA LYS A 861 3.83 76.87 27.78
C LYS A 861 3.16 75.85 26.85
N GLY A 862 3.76 75.59 25.70
CA GLY A 862 3.24 74.71 24.65
C GLY A 862 2.37 75.41 23.61
N ASN A 863 2.02 76.70 23.78
CA ASN A 863 1.38 77.46 22.71
C ASN A 863 2.29 77.50 21.47
N ARG A 864 1.70 77.28 20.29
CA ARG A 864 2.41 77.30 19.01
C ARG A 864 1.98 78.48 18.17
N ILE A 865 2.91 79.37 17.88
CA ILE A 865 2.69 80.53 17.02
C ILE A 865 3.30 80.29 15.64
N ASN A 866 2.81 81.01 14.63
CA ASN A 866 3.49 81.13 13.35
C ASN A 866 4.07 82.54 13.17
N ALA A 867 5.29 82.59 12.64
CA ALA A 867 5.99 83.81 12.26
C ALA A 867 6.97 83.49 11.12
N MET A 868 7.12 84.39 10.14
CA MET A 868 8.11 84.26 9.04
C MET A 868 8.04 82.93 8.26
N GLY A 869 6.88 82.28 8.17
CA GLY A 869 6.71 80.99 7.48
C GLY A 869 7.16 79.77 8.29
N HIS A 870 7.46 79.94 9.57
CA HIS A 870 7.85 78.88 10.51
C HIS A 870 6.89 78.86 11.71
N VAL A 871 6.91 77.76 12.46
CA VAL A 871 6.15 77.57 13.71
C VAL A 871 7.10 77.52 14.90
N TYR A 872 6.72 78.20 15.97
CA TYR A 872 7.48 78.28 17.21
C TYR A 872 6.63 77.85 18.40
N GLU A 873 7.21 77.09 19.32
CA GLU A 873 6.55 76.64 20.56
C GLU A 873 7.07 77.43 21.77
N ALA A 874 6.15 77.92 22.61
CA ALA A 874 6.48 78.56 23.87
C ALA A 874 7.03 77.53 24.86
N MET A 875 8.31 77.64 25.21
CA MET A 875 8.96 76.77 26.18
C MET A 875 8.67 77.18 27.64
N THR A 876 8.26 78.43 27.84
CA THR A 876 7.83 79.01 29.12
C THR A 876 6.49 79.73 28.94
N ALA A 877 5.65 79.76 29.98
CA ALA A 877 4.49 80.64 30.01
C ALA A 877 4.96 82.08 30.32
N GLY A 878 4.34 83.08 29.70
CA GLY A 878 4.77 84.48 29.85
C GLY A 878 4.02 85.45 28.95
N ILE A 879 4.52 86.68 28.86
CA ILE A 879 3.99 87.75 28.01
C ILE A 879 5.05 88.09 26.96
N SER A 880 4.69 88.10 25.68
CA SER A 880 5.58 88.47 24.58
C SER A 880 6.04 89.94 24.66
N GLY A 881 7.13 90.27 23.98
CA GLY A 881 7.67 91.62 23.92
C GLY A 881 6.71 92.63 23.28
N THR A 882 7.01 93.92 23.46
CA THR A 882 6.28 95.01 22.79
C THR A 882 6.59 95.10 21.28
N ALA A 883 7.64 94.42 20.82
CA ALA A 883 8.01 94.25 19.41
C ALA A 883 8.43 92.80 19.15
N SER A 884 8.27 92.34 17.90
CA SER A 884 8.59 90.95 17.54
C SER A 884 10.07 90.67 17.74
N PRO A 885 10.45 89.56 18.37
CA PRO A 885 11.84 89.12 18.41
C PRO A 885 12.31 88.77 16.99
N ALA A 886 13.62 88.75 16.79
CA ALA A 886 14.22 88.15 15.60
C ALA A 886 14.09 86.62 15.68
N PHE A 887 13.04 86.07 15.06
CA PHE A 887 12.77 84.66 15.09
C PHE A 887 13.85 83.85 14.33
N PRO A 888 14.48 82.85 14.97
CA PRO A 888 15.47 82.02 14.30
C PRO A 888 14.78 81.04 13.34
N THR A 889 15.42 80.71 12.22
CA THR A 889 14.91 79.72 11.25
C THR A 889 15.67 78.39 11.27
N ALA A 890 16.73 78.31 12.07
CA ALA A 890 17.47 77.07 12.29
C ALA A 890 16.65 76.12 13.18
N SER A 891 16.52 74.87 12.73
CA SER A 891 15.75 73.83 13.40
C SER A 891 16.09 73.72 14.89
N GLY A 892 15.09 73.90 15.76
CA GLY A 892 15.23 73.76 17.20
C GLY A 892 15.96 74.90 17.92
N ALA A 893 16.36 75.96 17.22
CA ALA A 893 16.92 77.16 17.84
C ALA A 893 15.86 77.89 18.67
N SER A 894 16.30 78.60 19.72
CA SER A 894 15.42 79.35 20.61
C SER A 894 15.70 80.86 20.61
N VAL A 895 14.68 81.64 20.95
CA VAL A 895 14.78 83.09 21.14
C VAL A 895 13.96 83.52 22.35
N THR A 896 14.54 84.39 23.18
CA THR A 896 13.84 85.01 24.30
C THR A 896 13.07 86.24 23.82
N ASP A 897 11.78 86.27 24.15
CA ASP A 897 10.81 87.29 23.78
C ASP A 897 10.12 87.80 25.06
N ASN A 898 10.76 88.78 25.70
CA ASN A 898 10.43 89.22 27.06
C ASN A 898 10.47 88.06 28.08
N SER A 899 9.33 87.61 28.62
CA SER A 899 9.28 86.50 29.58
C SER A 899 9.00 85.13 28.95
N ILE A 900 8.87 85.05 27.62
CA ILE A 900 8.68 83.80 26.88
C ILE A 900 9.99 83.39 26.21
N THR A 901 10.29 82.09 26.21
CA THR A 901 11.30 81.51 25.30
C THR A 901 10.59 80.74 24.20
N TRP A 902 10.76 81.15 22.95
CA TRP A 902 10.23 80.45 21.77
C TRP A 902 11.26 79.46 21.25
N LYS A 903 10.83 78.26 20.84
CA LYS A 903 11.66 77.26 20.15
C LYS A 903 11.12 77.02 18.74
N GLU A 904 11.97 77.11 17.72
CA GLU A 904 11.64 76.79 16.33
C GLU A 904 11.31 75.30 16.18
N LEU A 905 10.17 74.99 15.56
CA LEU A 905 9.73 73.61 15.29
C LEU A 905 9.94 73.19 13.83
N GLY A 906 9.71 74.09 12.89
CA GLY A 906 9.80 73.83 11.45
C GLY A 906 8.91 74.75 10.63
N LEU A 907 8.81 74.47 9.33
CA LEU A 907 7.96 75.22 8.39
C LEU A 907 6.48 75.21 8.81
N LEU A 908 5.79 76.31 8.51
CA LEU A 908 4.33 76.42 8.62
C LEU A 908 3.66 75.59 7.52
N ALA A 909 2.75 74.70 7.91
CA ALA A 909 1.91 73.98 6.96
C ALA A 909 0.87 74.93 6.32
N VAL A 910 0.78 74.90 4.98
CA VAL A 910 -0.14 75.78 4.23
C VAL A 910 -1.18 74.95 3.50
N PHE A 911 -2.46 75.20 3.77
CA PHE A 911 -3.59 74.47 3.18
C PHE A 911 -4.31 75.30 2.11
N LYS A 912 -4.62 74.70 0.96
CA LYS A 912 -5.44 75.30 -0.10
C LYS A 912 -6.72 74.50 -0.30
N ALA A 913 -7.86 75.19 -0.42
CA ALA A 913 -9.13 74.52 -0.67
C ALA A 913 -9.19 73.92 -2.09
N PHE A 914 -9.89 72.81 -2.26
CA PHE A 914 -10.14 72.18 -3.57
C PHE A 914 -11.59 71.68 -3.69
N GLY A 915 -12.03 71.45 -4.94
CA GLY A 915 -13.35 70.92 -5.23
C GLY A 915 -14.48 71.89 -4.87
N PRO A 916 -14.63 73.02 -5.58
CA PRO A 916 -15.73 73.96 -5.34
C PRO A 916 -17.09 73.25 -5.52
N ILE A 917 -18.02 73.51 -4.61
CA ILE A 917 -19.36 72.94 -4.57
C ILE A 917 -20.30 74.00 -5.15
N SER A 918 -21.04 73.66 -6.20
CA SER A 918 -22.01 74.58 -6.81
C SER A 918 -23.00 75.10 -5.77
N SER A 919 -23.32 76.39 -5.86
CA SER A 919 -24.31 77.09 -5.03
C SER A 919 -25.72 76.55 -5.21
#